data_AF-A0A7Y0AH31-F1
#
_entry.id   AF-A0A7Y0AH31-F1
#
_cell.length_a   1.000
_cell.length_b   1.000
_cell.length_c   1.000
_cell.angle_alpha   90.00
_cell.angle_beta   90.00
_cell.angle_gamma   90.00
#
_symmetry.space_group_name_H-M   'P 1'
#
loop_
_entity.id
_entity.type
_entity.pdbx_description
1 polymer ?
#
loop_
_entity_poly.entity_id
_entity_poly.type
_entity_poly.pdbx_seq_one_letter_code
_entity_poly.pdbx_strand_id
1 'polypeptide(L)'
;MLTRYFLTALGLLGAGPALHAQAPPAETLLLREPALSADKLAFSYAGDIWLANRDGSNPQRLTVGPGVETNPHFSPDGQWLAYSGDYDRNTDVYVVAVSGGQPRRLTWHPSADVVRDWAPDGKSILFSSSQEAYARSLQLFTVPLAGGLPARLPLLMGEKGSYSPDGKRLAHTHITNATNTWKHYRGGQTGPIWLTDMQTLATEEIPHENATDTSPLWLGGKVYFLSDRNRTNNVFAYDVATKKVAQLTRHTDYDVKALSGFGDELVYEQAGRLHLLNTATGQARDLKISIAPELLALRPQYRNVASMVRNTAISPTGMRAVVEARGDIFTVPAKKGESRNLTHSDGAHERYPAWSPDGTRIAYVSDASGEYQLMVQDQRGTKPAQAYSLGPPSFYFNPRWSPDSKKVAYTDKKLNLWYLDLASKKPVRVASETYGPNEALAPTWSPDGQWLAYSQLMPNHLRTVWVYHLPSGRRFAVSDGRADADAPAFSRNGKYLFFTASTDVGLRTTWLDMTAYDRTSKRTLYVAVLGKQDASPFAPQSDEEKGAATRPDSVVVGKPVGSRTPKVAVKDLKVAVKDAKAKPADMAKVVIDTAGLGQRILVVPGSAVGELSNVQAADGDKVFYLEQVPASTAAGPSATASGPSQRLHRFDMQARKDEVFMAEAEDYSLSADGKKLLYTAPHDSYGIVETAAKPAPGDGKLTLTALDAYIDPRHEWAQMFDEVWRLERDYFYDANMHGLDWAATKKKYAVFLPYVANRADLNYLFAEMMGEMVVGHNYVSGGDMPALTASPVGLLGADYEVVNDHYRFKRVFNGENFNPSLRAPLTGPGVNVQAGDYLLAVNNRPLTGADNVYSFFENTVGKQLTLTVNDKPSMQGAREVTVVPVASEATLRRIAWVEGNRRKVDELTHGRVAYVYLPNTSAEGYEFFNRYYFSQLDKQAVIIDERFNGGGFVADYILDLLNRPLLSYWAPREGQAFTSPGASIYGPKVMLVNEFAGSGGDALPAFFRRRGLGTIVGKRTWGGLVGISGYPTLIDGGSVTSPSFGIYSPDGKWEIENQGVPPDIDVDVLPAATQNGADPQLAKAVEVVLSDLQKQSFKPLAIPVQHPTRAVAE
;
A
#
# COMPACT_ATOMS: atom_id res chain seq x y z
N MET A 1 -26.55 45.76 70.71
CA MET A 1 -27.41 46.88 70.28
C MET A 1 -28.04 46.44 68.96
N LEU A 2 -29.27 45.91 68.98
CA LEU A 2 -30.54 46.68 68.86
C LEU A 2 -30.64 47.33 67.46
N THR A 3 -31.63 47.17 66.58
CA THR A 3 -32.94 46.49 66.52
C THR A 3 -33.50 46.80 65.12
N ARG A 4 -34.26 45.92 64.45
CA ARG A 4 -35.68 46.08 63.98
C ARG A 4 -35.86 45.41 62.60
N TYR A 5 -36.93 44.70 62.25
CA TYR A 5 -38.20 44.37 62.89
C TYR A 5 -38.77 43.09 62.25
N PHE A 6 -39.48 42.31 63.06
CA PHE A 6 -40.39 41.22 62.72
C PHE A 6 -41.58 41.68 61.86
N LEU A 7 -42.02 40.81 60.93
CA LEU A 7 -43.44 40.55 60.68
C LEU A 7 -43.66 39.10 60.22
N THR A 8 -44.33 38.37 61.11
CA THR A 8 -45.04 37.08 61.03
C THR A 8 -45.80 36.85 59.70
N ALA A 9 -45.59 35.72 59.00
CA ALA A 9 -46.22 34.40 59.16
C ALA A 9 -47.62 34.27 58.52
N LEU A 10 -47.71 33.49 57.41
CA LEU A 10 -48.55 32.27 57.27
C LEU A 10 -48.49 31.77 55.81
N GLY A 11 -48.20 30.48 55.60
CA GLY A 11 -48.27 29.84 54.28
C GLY A 11 -47.41 28.58 54.14
N LEU A 12 -47.63 27.57 54.99
CA LEU A 12 -47.14 26.20 54.80
C LEU A 12 -47.98 25.53 53.69
N LEU A 13 -47.32 25.00 52.64
CA LEU A 13 -47.52 23.63 52.09
C LEU A 13 -46.90 23.50 50.68
N GLY A 14 -45.97 22.54 50.52
CA GLY A 14 -45.70 21.90 49.23
C GLY A 14 -44.42 22.32 48.49
N ALA A 15 -43.24 21.99 49.01
CA ALA A 15 -42.04 21.84 48.18
C ALA A 15 -41.41 20.48 48.51
N GLY A 16 -41.81 19.45 47.77
CA GLY A 16 -41.09 18.19 47.74
C GLY A 16 -39.67 18.41 47.17
N PRO A 17 -38.72 17.51 47.45
CA PRO A 17 -37.40 17.59 46.83
C PRO A 17 -37.60 17.50 45.32
N ALA A 18 -37.21 18.54 44.60
CA ALA A 18 -37.07 18.48 43.16
C ALA A 18 -35.96 17.47 42.86
N LEU A 19 -36.36 16.21 42.67
CA LEU A 19 -35.59 15.20 41.95
C LEU A 19 -35.09 15.90 40.68
N HIS A 20 -33.79 16.23 40.66
CA HIS A 20 -33.11 16.58 39.45
C HIS A 20 -33.21 15.34 38.58
N ALA A 21 -34.17 15.32 37.66
CA ALA A 21 -34.23 14.31 36.62
C ALA A 21 -32.88 14.36 35.90
N GLN A 22 -32.02 13.37 36.15
CA GLN A 22 -30.87 13.12 35.32
C GLN A 22 -31.38 13.10 33.88
N ALA A 23 -30.83 13.96 33.02
CA ALA A 23 -31.12 13.88 31.60
C ALA A 23 -30.91 12.43 31.16
N PRO A 24 -31.83 11.86 30.35
CA PRO A 24 -31.63 10.50 29.85
C PRO A 24 -30.25 10.43 29.18
N PRO A 25 -29.49 9.35 29.40
CA PRO A 25 -28.16 9.22 28.81
C PRO A 25 -28.25 9.35 27.28
N ALA A 26 -27.26 10.01 26.68
CA ALA A 26 -27.24 10.22 25.24
C ALA A 26 -27.24 8.87 24.51
N GLU A 27 -27.98 8.79 23.40
CA GLU A 27 -27.97 7.62 22.52
C GLU A 27 -26.55 7.37 21.99
N THR A 28 -26.13 6.11 21.96
CA THR A 28 -24.87 5.68 21.34
C THR A 28 -25.13 5.25 19.89
N LEU A 29 -24.33 5.75 18.95
CA LEU A 29 -24.32 5.31 17.55
C LEU A 29 -23.03 4.59 17.22
N LEU A 30 -22.93 4.10 15.97
CA LEU A 30 -21.85 3.24 15.48
C LEU A 30 -21.82 1.89 16.22
N LEU A 31 -23.00 1.39 16.58
CA LEU A 31 -23.19 0.03 17.05
C LEU A 31 -23.20 -0.90 15.84
N ARG A 32 -22.35 -1.93 15.86
CA ARG A 32 -22.08 -2.73 14.65
C ARG A 32 -22.23 -4.22 14.89
N GLU A 33 -22.41 -4.96 13.79
CA GLU A 33 -22.29 -6.43 13.76
C GLU A 33 -23.13 -7.13 14.87
N PRO A 34 -24.46 -6.93 14.88
CA PRO A 34 -25.30 -7.45 15.97
C PRO A 34 -25.49 -8.96 15.89
N ALA A 35 -25.64 -9.59 17.06
CA ALA A 35 -26.04 -10.99 17.24
C ALA A 35 -27.25 -11.09 18.16
N LEU A 36 -28.15 -12.05 17.94
CA LEU A 36 -29.38 -12.21 18.73
C LEU A 36 -29.51 -13.64 19.27
N SER A 37 -29.89 -13.76 20.53
CA SER A 37 -30.31 -15.03 21.15
C SER A 37 -31.78 -14.96 21.59
N ALA A 38 -32.26 -15.99 22.31
CA ALA A 38 -33.60 -16.03 22.87
C ALA A 38 -33.91 -14.83 23.79
N ASP A 39 -32.91 -14.33 24.54
CA ASP A 39 -33.08 -13.32 25.59
C ASP A 39 -32.00 -12.22 25.60
N LYS A 40 -30.94 -12.33 24.78
CA LYS A 40 -29.84 -11.37 24.71
C LYS A 40 -29.59 -10.82 23.31
N LEU A 41 -28.93 -9.67 23.30
CA LEU A 41 -28.38 -8.99 22.14
C LEU A 41 -26.88 -8.81 22.38
N ALA A 42 -26.05 -9.13 21.39
CA ALA A 42 -24.63 -8.79 21.37
C ALA A 42 -24.33 -7.84 20.20
N PHE A 43 -23.29 -7.01 20.31
CA PHE A 43 -22.84 -6.12 19.23
C PHE A 43 -21.43 -5.61 19.49
N SER A 44 -20.75 -5.19 18.42
CA SER A 44 -19.44 -4.54 18.47
C SER A 44 -19.60 -3.03 18.68
N TYR A 45 -18.83 -2.44 19.61
CA TYR A 45 -18.75 -0.99 19.84
C TYR A 45 -17.41 -0.60 20.48
N ALA A 46 -16.78 0.47 19.95
CA ALA A 46 -15.53 1.02 20.45
C ALA A 46 -14.32 0.06 20.46
N GLY A 47 -14.37 -0.99 19.63
CA GLY A 47 -13.36 -2.05 19.57
C GLY A 47 -13.68 -3.27 20.42
N ASP A 48 -14.79 -3.28 21.17
CA ASP A 48 -15.17 -4.42 22.02
C ASP A 48 -16.56 -4.99 21.73
N ILE A 49 -16.82 -6.18 22.30
CA ILE A 49 -18.14 -6.80 22.29
C ILE A 49 -18.92 -6.42 23.55
N TRP A 50 -20.18 -6.03 23.34
CA TRP A 50 -21.14 -5.66 24.36
C TRP A 50 -22.33 -6.61 24.36
N LEU A 51 -22.92 -6.84 25.54
CA LEU A 51 -24.16 -7.56 25.73
C LEU A 51 -25.26 -6.62 26.25
N ALA A 52 -26.48 -6.80 25.78
CA ALA A 52 -27.67 -6.11 26.30
C ALA A 52 -28.86 -7.08 26.37
N ASN A 53 -29.95 -6.64 26.99
CA ASN A 53 -31.26 -7.26 26.77
C ASN A 53 -31.70 -7.03 25.32
N ARG A 54 -32.64 -7.85 24.82
CA ARG A 54 -33.10 -7.75 23.41
C ARG A 54 -33.68 -6.39 23.03
N ASP A 55 -34.22 -5.65 24.00
CA ASP A 55 -34.73 -4.29 23.78
C ASP A 55 -33.62 -3.20 23.82
N GLY A 56 -32.36 -3.60 23.95
CA GLY A 56 -31.21 -2.70 24.04
C GLY A 56 -30.93 -2.19 25.46
N SER A 57 -31.76 -2.53 26.45
CA SER A 57 -31.55 -2.11 27.83
C SER A 57 -30.41 -2.87 28.52
N ASN A 58 -29.84 -2.26 29.56
CA ASN A 58 -28.76 -2.83 30.38
C ASN A 58 -27.52 -3.30 29.57
N PRO A 59 -26.89 -2.43 28.75
CA PRO A 59 -25.68 -2.78 28.05
C PRO A 59 -24.50 -2.98 29.02
N GLN A 60 -23.75 -4.07 28.83
CA GLN A 60 -22.59 -4.47 29.61
C GLN A 60 -21.45 -4.87 28.69
N ARG A 61 -20.24 -4.39 28.98
CA ARG A 61 -19.04 -4.75 28.21
C ARG A 61 -18.65 -6.18 28.54
N LEU A 62 -18.52 -7.02 27.52
CA LEU A 62 -18.20 -8.44 27.69
C LEU A 62 -16.69 -8.72 27.53
N THR A 63 -16.06 -8.07 26.56
CA THR A 63 -14.62 -8.23 26.27
C THR A 63 -13.86 -6.94 26.59
N VAL A 64 -12.60 -7.10 27.01
CA VAL A 64 -11.67 -6.00 27.24
C VAL A 64 -10.27 -6.49 26.86
N GLY A 65 -9.64 -5.87 25.88
CA GLY A 65 -8.26 -6.17 25.52
C GLY A 65 -7.63 -5.11 24.63
N PRO A 66 -6.29 -5.14 24.45
CA PRO A 66 -5.65 -4.36 23.40
C PRO A 66 -6.03 -5.00 22.05
N GLY A 67 -6.81 -4.31 21.22
CA GLY A 67 -7.27 -4.84 19.93
C GLY A 67 -8.63 -4.36 19.48
N VAL A 68 -9.18 -5.06 18.50
CA VAL A 68 -10.53 -4.92 17.97
C VAL A 68 -11.20 -6.29 17.92
N GLU A 69 -12.34 -6.40 18.59
CA GLU A 69 -13.22 -7.55 18.50
C GLU A 69 -14.39 -7.31 17.54
N THR A 70 -14.73 -8.33 16.74
CA THR A 70 -15.76 -8.25 15.69
C THR A 70 -16.53 -9.56 15.54
N ASN A 71 -17.63 -9.49 14.78
CA ASN A 71 -18.45 -10.64 14.37
C ASN A 71 -18.87 -11.55 15.54
N PRO A 72 -19.61 -11.04 16.55
CA PRO A 72 -20.13 -11.87 17.63
C PRO A 72 -21.25 -12.79 17.13
N HIS A 73 -21.28 -14.05 17.58
CA HIS A 73 -22.35 -15.02 17.31
C HIS A 73 -22.66 -15.87 18.55
N PHE A 74 -23.94 -15.96 18.93
CA PHE A 74 -24.38 -16.80 20.04
C PHE A 74 -24.42 -18.28 19.65
N SER A 75 -24.06 -19.16 20.59
CA SER A 75 -24.38 -20.58 20.48
C SER A 75 -25.91 -20.79 20.44
N PRO A 76 -26.41 -21.88 19.83
CA PRO A 76 -27.86 -22.14 19.74
C PRO A 76 -28.59 -22.17 21.09
N ASP A 77 -27.90 -22.54 22.17
CA ASP A 77 -28.41 -22.56 23.54
C ASP A 77 -28.27 -21.22 24.28
N GLY A 78 -27.63 -20.21 23.66
CA GLY A 78 -27.39 -18.88 24.24
C GLY A 78 -26.38 -18.84 25.38
N GLN A 79 -25.63 -19.91 25.65
CA GLN A 79 -24.67 -19.96 26.78
C GLN A 79 -23.29 -19.40 26.43
N TRP A 80 -22.91 -19.45 25.16
CA TRP A 80 -21.59 -19.04 24.67
C TRP A 80 -21.72 -17.98 23.58
N LEU A 81 -20.70 -17.14 23.49
CA LEU A 81 -20.51 -16.19 22.40
C LEU A 81 -19.16 -16.46 21.73
N ALA A 82 -19.19 -16.78 20.43
CA ALA A 82 -18.00 -16.83 19.59
C ALA A 82 -17.79 -15.46 18.93
N TYR A 83 -16.55 -15.04 18.77
CA TYR A 83 -16.20 -13.77 18.13
C TYR A 83 -14.79 -13.83 17.53
N SER A 84 -14.46 -12.86 16.68
CA SER A 84 -13.13 -12.70 16.10
C SER A 84 -12.36 -11.63 16.87
N GLY A 85 -11.12 -11.89 17.28
CA GLY A 85 -10.29 -10.95 18.03
C GLY A 85 -8.85 -10.92 17.52
N ASP A 86 -8.21 -9.75 17.53
CA ASP A 86 -6.88 -9.53 16.94
C ASP A 86 -5.73 -9.39 17.96
N TYR A 87 -5.96 -9.75 19.22
CA TYR A 87 -5.07 -9.52 20.38
C TYR A 87 -3.56 -9.76 20.14
N ASP A 88 -3.22 -10.82 19.39
CA ASP A 88 -1.84 -11.27 19.16
C ASP A 88 -1.29 -10.88 17.76
N ARG A 89 -1.82 -9.81 17.16
CA ARG A 89 -1.59 -9.37 15.75
C ARG A 89 -2.10 -10.33 14.67
N ASN A 90 -2.90 -11.30 15.04
CA ASN A 90 -3.65 -12.14 14.12
C ASN A 90 -5.12 -12.15 14.54
N THR A 91 -6.03 -12.17 13.59
CA THR A 91 -7.46 -12.37 13.88
C THR A 91 -7.70 -13.86 14.08
N ASP A 92 -8.07 -14.26 15.30
CA ASP A 92 -8.38 -15.65 15.65
C ASP A 92 -9.82 -15.79 16.16
N VAL A 93 -10.31 -17.04 16.21
CA VAL A 93 -11.61 -17.37 16.80
C VAL A 93 -11.48 -17.47 18.32
N TYR A 94 -12.29 -16.71 19.03
CA TYR A 94 -12.42 -16.75 20.49
C TYR A 94 -13.84 -17.15 20.91
N VAL A 95 -13.95 -17.70 22.12
CA VAL A 95 -15.23 -18.00 22.75
C VAL A 95 -15.23 -17.55 24.22
N VAL A 96 -16.36 -17.00 24.68
CA VAL A 96 -16.57 -16.57 26.07
C VAL A 96 -17.98 -16.94 26.52
N ALA A 97 -18.16 -17.21 27.81
CA ALA A 97 -19.50 -17.45 28.37
C ALA A 97 -20.30 -16.14 28.35
N VAL A 98 -21.61 -16.23 28.06
CA VAL A 98 -22.52 -15.06 28.07
C VAL A 98 -22.66 -14.45 29.46
N SER A 99 -22.40 -15.24 30.52
CA SER A 99 -22.30 -14.76 31.90
C SER A 99 -21.00 -13.99 32.20
N GLY A 100 -20.08 -13.87 31.25
CA GLY A 100 -18.76 -13.28 31.41
C GLY A 100 -17.68 -14.30 31.84
N GLY A 101 -16.44 -13.84 31.90
CA GLY A 101 -15.28 -14.66 32.27
C GLY A 101 -14.08 -14.42 31.35
N GLN A 102 -13.08 -15.30 31.44
CA GLN A 102 -11.90 -15.25 30.58
C GLN A 102 -12.24 -15.86 29.21
N PRO A 103 -12.03 -15.14 28.09
CA PRO A 103 -12.16 -15.71 26.76
C PRO A 103 -11.15 -16.82 26.51
N ARG A 104 -11.53 -17.80 25.68
CA ARG A 104 -10.65 -18.88 25.23
C ARG A 104 -10.45 -18.79 23.73
N ARG A 105 -9.19 -18.75 23.29
CA ARG A 105 -8.77 -18.86 21.90
C ARG A 105 -9.01 -20.28 21.38
N LEU A 106 -9.48 -20.42 20.15
CA LEU A 106 -9.77 -21.70 19.49
C LEU A 106 -8.90 -21.97 18.26
N THR A 107 -8.37 -20.92 17.62
CA THR A 107 -7.51 -21.04 16.44
C THR A 107 -6.17 -20.31 16.61
N TRP A 108 -5.14 -20.80 15.90
CA TRP A 108 -3.75 -20.32 15.98
C TRP A 108 -3.08 -20.30 14.60
N HIS A 109 -3.82 -20.42 13.49
CA HIS A 109 -3.18 -20.33 12.18
C HIS A 109 -2.79 -18.86 11.91
N PRO A 110 -1.64 -18.54 11.29
CA PRO A 110 -1.25 -17.14 11.01
C PRO A 110 -2.09 -16.44 9.92
N SER A 111 -3.18 -17.06 9.46
CA SER A 111 -4.16 -16.42 8.57
C SER A 111 -5.29 -15.88 9.43
N ALA A 112 -5.94 -14.82 8.97
CA ALA A 112 -7.11 -14.29 9.66
C ALA A 112 -8.27 -15.30 9.64
N ASP A 113 -8.80 -15.61 10.82
CA ASP A 113 -9.94 -16.50 11.06
C ASP A 113 -11.14 -15.68 11.54
N VAL A 114 -12.11 -15.45 10.65
CA VAL A 114 -13.27 -14.60 10.91
C VAL A 114 -14.50 -15.46 11.20
N VAL A 115 -15.07 -15.33 12.40
CA VAL A 115 -16.30 -16.03 12.82
C VAL A 115 -17.47 -15.66 11.91
N ARG A 116 -18.29 -16.66 11.54
CA ARG A 116 -19.44 -16.50 10.65
C ARG A 116 -20.76 -17.02 11.22
N ASP A 117 -20.74 -18.13 11.95
CA ASP A 117 -21.93 -18.70 12.60
C ASP A 117 -21.55 -19.84 13.55
N TRP A 118 -22.54 -20.52 14.12
CA TRP A 118 -22.40 -21.82 14.79
C TRP A 118 -22.98 -22.96 13.95
N ALA A 119 -22.47 -24.16 14.15
CA ALA A 119 -23.19 -25.36 13.72
C ALA A 119 -24.51 -25.48 14.54
N PRO A 120 -25.61 -25.98 13.93
CA PRO A 120 -26.91 -26.06 14.62
C PRO A 120 -26.92 -26.92 15.88
N ASP A 121 -25.97 -27.84 16.03
CA ASP A 121 -25.82 -28.68 17.22
C ASP A 121 -25.07 -28.00 18.38
N GLY A 122 -24.54 -26.79 18.17
CA GLY A 122 -23.78 -26.01 19.15
C GLY A 122 -22.39 -26.55 19.45
N LYS A 123 -21.89 -27.56 18.72
CA LYS A 123 -20.61 -28.22 19.03
C LYS A 123 -19.42 -27.63 18.31
N SER A 124 -19.64 -26.82 17.27
CA SER A 124 -18.56 -26.20 16.49
C SER A 124 -18.93 -24.81 15.99
N ILE A 125 -17.91 -23.98 15.81
CA ILE A 125 -18.00 -22.62 15.29
C ILE A 125 -17.63 -22.66 13.81
N LEU A 126 -18.43 -22.03 12.96
CA LEU A 126 -18.16 -21.79 11.54
C LEU A 126 -17.37 -20.48 11.39
N PHE A 127 -16.27 -20.52 10.65
CA PHE A 127 -15.45 -19.34 10.37
C PHE A 127 -14.89 -19.39 8.94
N SER A 128 -14.47 -18.24 8.42
CA SER A 128 -13.79 -18.13 7.14
C SER A 128 -12.30 -17.83 7.32
N SER A 129 -11.45 -18.49 6.55
CA SER A 129 -10.00 -18.32 6.59
C SER A 129 -9.36 -18.59 5.23
N SER A 130 -8.13 -18.11 5.04
CA SER A 130 -7.28 -18.42 3.88
C SER A 130 -6.23 -19.50 4.19
N GLN A 131 -6.31 -20.18 5.34
CA GLN A 131 -5.27 -21.09 5.83
C GLN A 131 -4.88 -22.23 4.85
N GLU A 132 -5.82 -22.74 4.05
CA GLU A 132 -5.53 -23.78 3.04
C GLU A 132 -5.58 -23.26 1.60
N ALA A 133 -5.70 -21.94 1.40
CA ALA A 133 -5.84 -21.35 0.08
C ALA A 133 -4.53 -21.40 -0.73
N TYR A 134 -4.63 -21.69 -2.02
CA TYR A 134 -3.51 -21.64 -2.97
C TYR A 134 -3.47 -20.34 -3.80
N ALA A 135 -4.52 -19.52 -3.67
CA ALA A 135 -4.69 -18.25 -4.39
C ALA A 135 -5.53 -17.29 -3.53
N ARG A 136 -5.91 -16.12 -4.07
CA ARG A 136 -6.63 -15.05 -3.38
C ARG A 136 -8.12 -15.40 -3.14
N SER A 137 -8.40 -16.39 -2.30
CA SER A 137 -9.76 -16.78 -1.93
C SER A 137 -9.87 -17.13 -0.44
N LEU A 138 -11.10 -17.01 0.08
CA LEU A 138 -11.47 -17.48 1.42
C LEU A 138 -12.15 -18.84 1.32
N GLN A 139 -12.07 -19.60 2.41
CA GLN A 139 -12.67 -20.91 2.58
C GLN A 139 -13.38 -20.98 3.92
N LEU A 140 -14.46 -21.76 3.99
CA LEU A 140 -15.21 -21.99 5.22
C LEU A 140 -14.63 -23.20 5.98
N PHE A 141 -14.47 -23.03 7.29
CA PHE A 141 -13.94 -24.01 8.23
C PHE A 141 -14.85 -24.14 9.44
N THR A 142 -14.79 -25.29 10.12
CA THR A 142 -15.34 -25.45 11.46
C THR A 142 -14.25 -25.75 12.48
N VAL A 143 -14.38 -25.21 13.69
CA VAL A 143 -13.55 -25.57 14.85
C VAL A 143 -14.44 -26.05 15.99
N PRO A 144 -14.15 -27.19 16.64
CA PRO A 144 -14.96 -27.65 17.77
C PRO A 144 -14.91 -26.66 18.92
N LEU A 145 -16.02 -26.55 19.67
CA LEU A 145 -16.06 -25.76 20.90
C LEU A 145 -14.98 -26.22 21.88
N ALA A 146 -14.69 -27.51 21.97
CA ALA A 146 -13.63 -28.03 22.84
C ALA A 146 -12.20 -27.63 22.43
N GLY A 147 -12.01 -27.05 21.23
CA GLY A 147 -10.69 -26.91 20.60
C GLY A 147 -10.35 -28.11 19.73
N GLY A 148 -9.15 -28.12 19.16
CA GLY A 148 -8.67 -29.16 18.23
C GLY A 148 -8.25 -28.60 16.88
N LEU A 149 -8.00 -29.49 15.91
CA LEU A 149 -7.71 -29.12 14.52
C LEU A 149 -8.96 -28.56 13.82
N PRO A 150 -8.93 -27.33 13.26
CA PRO A 150 -10.01 -26.84 12.40
C PRO A 150 -10.12 -27.66 11.11
N ALA A 151 -11.35 -27.88 10.64
CA ALA A 151 -11.64 -28.67 9.45
C ALA A 151 -12.27 -27.82 8.35
N ARG A 152 -11.70 -27.84 7.15
CA ARG A 152 -12.28 -27.18 5.98
C ARG A 152 -13.59 -27.87 5.58
N LEU A 153 -14.63 -27.09 5.30
CA LEU A 153 -15.82 -27.62 4.64
C LEU A 153 -15.46 -28.12 3.23
N PRO A 154 -16.22 -29.08 2.65
CA PRO A 154 -15.97 -29.60 1.30
C PRO A 154 -16.34 -28.61 0.18
N LEU A 155 -15.97 -27.34 0.35
CA LEU A 155 -16.20 -26.24 -0.57
C LEU A 155 -14.82 -25.67 -0.97
N LEU A 156 -14.61 -25.45 -2.26
CA LEU A 156 -13.33 -24.92 -2.75
C LEU A 156 -13.07 -23.48 -2.27
N MET A 157 -14.14 -22.69 -2.19
CA MET A 157 -14.17 -21.29 -1.79
C MET A 157 -15.47 -20.99 -1.02
N GLY A 158 -15.43 -19.99 -0.14
CA GLY A 158 -16.60 -19.47 0.55
C GLY A 158 -16.21 -18.44 1.62
N GLU A 159 -17.03 -17.41 1.79
CA GLU A 159 -16.77 -16.35 2.78
C GLU A 159 -17.78 -16.37 3.93
N LYS A 160 -19.08 -16.35 3.64
CA LYS A 160 -20.14 -16.28 4.64
C LYS A 160 -21.07 -17.47 4.46
N GLY A 161 -21.59 -18.01 5.55
CA GLY A 161 -22.58 -19.08 5.47
C GLY A 161 -23.40 -19.25 6.73
N SER A 162 -24.58 -19.86 6.58
CA SER A 162 -25.49 -20.19 7.66
C SER A 162 -26.18 -21.53 7.36
N TYR A 163 -26.19 -22.43 8.34
CA TYR A 163 -26.73 -23.79 8.19
C TYR A 163 -28.25 -23.81 8.23
N SER A 164 -28.85 -24.72 7.46
CA SER A 164 -30.26 -25.06 7.67
C SER A 164 -30.48 -25.59 9.10
N PRO A 165 -31.68 -25.44 9.69
CA PRO A 165 -31.95 -25.87 11.06
C PRO A 165 -31.64 -27.36 11.36
N ASP A 166 -31.65 -28.22 10.34
CA ASP A 166 -31.30 -29.64 10.44
C ASP A 166 -29.82 -29.94 10.18
N GLY A 167 -29.00 -28.93 9.87
CA GLY A 167 -27.57 -29.03 9.57
C GLY A 167 -27.22 -29.69 8.24
N LYS A 168 -28.20 -30.03 7.40
CA LYS A 168 -27.96 -30.78 6.15
C LYS A 168 -27.56 -29.91 4.97
N ARG A 169 -28.00 -28.64 4.95
CA ARG A 169 -27.71 -27.68 3.89
C ARG A 169 -27.02 -26.44 4.47
N LEU A 170 -26.28 -25.75 3.61
CA LEU A 170 -25.64 -24.49 3.92
C LEU A 170 -26.08 -23.45 2.89
N ALA A 171 -26.58 -22.31 3.37
CA ALA A 171 -26.72 -21.10 2.55
C ALA A 171 -25.42 -20.32 2.64
N HIS A 172 -24.71 -20.10 1.54
CA HIS A 172 -23.38 -19.46 1.58
C HIS A 172 -23.09 -18.58 0.36
N THR A 173 -22.17 -17.62 0.56
CA THR A 173 -21.50 -16.91 -0.53
C THR A 173 -20.23 -17.67 -0.89
N HIS A 174 -20.10 -18.04 -2.17
CA HIS A 174 -18.97 -18.82 -2.66
C HIS A 174 -17.75 -17.97 -3.05
N ILE A 175 -17.94 -16.66 -3.20
CA ILE A 175 -16.89 -15.67 -3.46
C ILE A 175 -17.00 -14.49 -2.49
N THR A 176 -15.90 -13.76 -2.33
CA THR A 176 -15.84 -12.54 -1.51
C THR A 176 -16.52 -11.37 -2.21
N ASN A 177 -17.37 -10.62 -1.49
CA ASN A 177 -18.03 -9.44 -2.05
C ASN A 177 -17.10 -8.22 -2.06
N ALA A 178 -17.10 -7.43 -3.14
CA ALA A 178 -16.23 -6.25 -3.31
C ALA A 178 -16.70 -4.98 -2.54
N THR A 179 -17.58 -5.08 -1.55
CA THR A 179 -18.45 -3.96 -1.12
C THR A 179 -18.03 -3.20 0.14
N ASN A 180 -16.87 -3.47 0.71
CA ASN A 180 -16.41 -2.76 1.92
C ASN A 180 -16.32 -1.24 1.69
N THR A 181 -15.83 -0.82 0.53
CA THR A 181 -15.61 0.58 0.12
C THR A 181 -16.18 0.88 -1.27
N TRP A 182 -17.04 0.01 -1.78
CA TRP A 182 -17.58 0.10 -3.14
C TRP A 182 -19.08 -0.23 -3.13
N LYS A 183 -19.92 0.80 -2.97
CA LYS A 183 -21.37 0.63 -3.06
C LYS A 183 -21.77 0.41 -4.50
N HIS A 184 -22.88 -0.29 -4.73
CA HIS A 184 -23.44 -0.51 -6.07
C HIS A 184 -22.47 -1.21 -7.04
N TYR A 185 -21.66 -2.13 -6.52
CA TYR A 185 -20.74 -2.93 -7.31
C TYR A 185 -21.47 -3.90 -8.26
N ARG A 186 -21.02 -4.02 -9.51
CA ARG A 186 -21.67 -4.77 -10.61
C ARG A 186 -20.70 -5.59 -11.47
N GLY A 187 -19.44 -5.70 -11.04
CA GLY A 187 -18.42 -6.54 -11.68
C GLY A 187 -18.57 -8.03 -11.36
N GLY A 188 -17.55 -8.85 -11.64
CA GLY A 188 -17.61 -10.32 -11.51
C GLY A 188 -17.89 -10.86 -10.11
N GLN A 189 -17.68 -10.08 -9.04
CA GLN A 189 -17.89 -10.53 -7.65
C GLN A 189 -19.32 -10.39 -7.11
N THR A 190 -20.31 -10.13 -7.98
CA THR A 190 -21.74 -10.18 -7.65
C THR A 190 -22.26 -11.62 -7.72
N GLY A 191 -21.73 -12.51 -6.87
CA GLY A 191 -22.12 -13.92 -6.86
C GLY A 191 -23.49 -14.14 -6.20
N PRO A 192 -24.30 -15.11 -6.68
CA PRO A 192 -25.50 -15.54 -5.97
C PRO A 192 -25.17 -16.21 -4.63
N ILE A 193 -26.16 -16.23 -3.74
CA ILE A 193 -26.16 -17.12 -2.57
C ILE A 193 -26.51 -18.53 -3.04
N TRP A 194 -25.70 -19.50 -2.63
CA TRP A 194 -25.86 -20.92 -2.94
C TRP A 194 -26.45 -21.67 -1.76
N LEU A 195 -27.38 -22.57 -2.04
CA LEU A 195 -27.89 -23.58 -1.10
C LEU A 195 -27.25 -24.93 -1.47
N THR A 196 -26.23 -25.32 -0.71
CA THR A 196 -25.49 -26.58 -0.95
C THR A 196 -25.89 -27.64 0.05
N ASP A 197 -26.24 -28.83 -0.43
CA ASP A 197 -26.37 -30.03 0.40
C ASP A 197 -24.99 -30.52 0.82
N MET A 198 -24.73 -30.62 2.13
CA MET A 198 -23.38 -30.86 2.65
C MET A 198 -22.92 -32.32 2.52
N GLN A 199 -23.81 -33.24 2.12
CA GLN A 199 -23.48 -34.64 1.90
C GLN A 199 -23.24 -34.93 0.42
N THR A 200 -24.11 -34.44 -0.46
CA THR A 200 -24.09 -34.69 -1.90
C THR A 200 -23.39 -33.60 -2.70
N LEU A 201 -23.19 -32.43 -2.09
CA LEU A 201 -22.65 -31.20 -2.70
C LEU A 201 -23.51 -30.66 -3.86
N ALA A 202 -24.72 -31.20 -4.03
CA ALA A 202 -25.72 -30.65 -4.93
C ALA A 202 -26.03 -29.22 -4.50
N THR A 203 -25.98 -28.29 -5.46
CA THR A 203 -26.06 -26.86 -5.20
C THR A 203 -27.19 -26.26 -6.01
N GLU A 204 -28.03 -25.47 -5.34
CA GLU A 204 -29.08 -24.64 -5.94
C GLU A 204 -28.74 -23.17 -5.72
N GLU A 205 -28.89 -22.34 -6.75
CA GLU A 205 -28.75 -20.88 -6.61
C GLU A 205 -30.10 -20.25 -6.25
N ILE A 206 -30.10 -19.32 -5.29
CA ILE A 206 -31.30 -18.51 -5.07
C ILE A 206 -31.48 -17.53 -6.25
N PRO A 207 -32.71 -17.11 -6.61
CA PRO A 207 -32.95 -16.17 -7.70
C PRO A 207 -32.11 -14.90 -7.54
N HIS A 208 -31.23 -14.64 -8.51
CA HIS A 208 -30.22 -13.60 -8.45
C HIS A 208 -30.32 -12.65 -9.65
N GLU A 209 -29.94 -11.40 -9.41
CA GLU A 209 -29.79 -10.33 -10.39
C GLU A 209 -28.39 -9.75 -10.19
N ASN A 210 -27.79 -9.10 -11.20
CA ASN A 210 -26.44 -8.51 -11.06
C ASN A 210 -26.43 -7.42 -9.96
N ALA A 211 -26.19 -7.84 -8.72
CA ALA A 211 -26.31 -7.11 -7.48
C ALA A 211 -25.51 -7.83 -6.40
N THR A 212 -25.18 -7.13 -5.31
CA THR A 212 -24.51 -7.75 -4.18
C THR A 212 -25.53 -8.47 -3.31
N ASP A 213 -25.55 -9.81 -3.35
CA ASP A 213 -26.26 -10.63 -2.37
C ASP A 213 -25.24 -11.15 -1.33
N THR A 214 -25.46 -10.87 -0.05
CA THR A 214 -24.49 -11.20 1.02
C THR A 214 -25.16 -11.48 2.37
N SER A 215 -24.35 -11.88 3.34
CA SER A 215 -24.76 -12.16 4.74
C SER A 215 -25.99 -13.08 4.84
N PRO A 216 -25.94 -14.30 4.25
CA PRO A 216 -27.04 -15.25 4.35
C PRO A 216 -27.25 -15.69 5.80
N LEU A 217 -28.51 -15.75 6.22
CA LEU A 217 -28.97 -16.22 7.52
C LEU A 217 -30.13 -17.19 7.31
N TRP A 218 -29.96 -18.46 7.66
CA TRP A 218 -31.01 -19.45 7.51
C TRP A 218 -31.82 -19.58 8.81
N LEU A 219 -33.11 -19.25 8.76
CA LEU A 219 -33.98 -19.30 9.93
C LEU A 219 -35.34 -19.90 9.55
N GLY A 220 -35.68 -21.03 10.18
CA GLY A 220 -36.87 -21.81 9.84
C GLY A 220 -36.89 -22.25 8.37
N GLY A 221 -37.98 -21.94 7.65
CA GLY A 221 -38.16 -22.29 6.24
C GLY A 221 -37.59 -21.27 5.24
N LYS A 222 -36.83 -20.27 5.69
CA LYS A 222 -36.38 -19.13 4.87
C LYS A 222 -34.89 -18.86 5.02
N VAL A 223 -34.31 -18.29 3.98
CA VAL A 223 -32.96 -17.69 3.99
C VAL A 223 -33.12 -16.18 3.88
N TYR A 224 -32.72 -15.46 4.92
CA TYR A 224 -32.65 -14.01 4.92
C TYR A 224 -31.26 -13.57 4.45
N PHE A 225 -31.18 -12.45 3.76
CA PHE A 225 -29.91 -11.95 3.23
C PHE A 225 -29.97 -10.45 2.98
N LEU A 226 -28.80 -9.84 2.82
CA LEU A 226 -28.67 -8.45 2.43
C LEU A 226 -28.51 -8.35 0.92
N SER A 227 -29.24 -7.43 0.30
CA SER A 227 -29.12 -7.17 -1.14
C SER A 227 -29.27 -5.72 -1.54
N ASP A 228 -28.45 -5.30 -2.49
CA ASP A 228 -28.41 -3.96 -3.08
C ASP A 228 -29.12 -3.89 -4.46
N ARG A 229 -29.99 -4.87 -4.77
CA ARG A 229 -30.81 -4.92 -6.01
C ARG A 229 -31.54 -3.61 -6.29
N ASN A 230 -31.97 -2.92 -5.22
CA ASN A 230 -32.64 -1.61 -5.29
C ASN A 230 -31.71 -0.44 -4.90
N ARG A 231 -30.42 -0.56 -5.24
CA ARG A 231 -29.30 0.33 -4.88
C ARG A 231 -28.91 0.31 -3.41
N THR A 232 -29.76 0.77 -2.50
CA THR A 232 -29.43 0.74 -1.05
C THR A 232 -29.58 -0.68 -0.52
N ASN A 233 -28.56 -1.18 0.17
CA ASN A 233 -28.54 -2.53 0.72
C ASN A 233 -29.65 -2.68 1.76
N ASN A 234 -30.52 -3.68 1.58
CA ASN A 234 -31.69 -3.92 2.43
C ASN A 234 -31.83 -5.41 2.76
N VAL A 235 -32.72 -5.74 3.70
CA VAL A 235 -33.02 -7.12 4.08
C VAL A 235 -34.01 -7.74 3.09
N PHE A 236 -33.65 -8.90 2.56
CA PHE A 236 -34.48 -9.75 1.70
C PHE A 236 -34.68 -11.12 2.34
N ALA A 237 -35.71 -11.85 1.90
CA ALA A 237 -36.00 -13.21 2.31
C ALA A 237 -36.30 -14.09 1.11
N TYR A 238 -35.65 -15.24 1.04
CA TYR A 238 -35.94 -16.32 0.12
C TYR A 238 -36.68 -17.45 0.86
N ASP A 239 -37.87 -17.80 0.37
CA ASP A 239 -38.65 -18.92 0.91
C ASP A 239 -38.27 -20.22 0.20
N VAL A 240 -37.75 -21.19 0.97
CA VAL A 240 -37.15 -22.41 0.41
C VAL A 240 -38.18 -23.34 -0.22
N ALA A 241 -39.43 -23.30 0.25
CA ALA A 241 -40.50 -24.15 -0.27
C ALA A 241 -41.09 -23.58 -1.57
N THR A 242 -41.35 -22.27 -1.60
CA THR A 242 -42.00 -21.60 -2.74
C THR A 242 -41.00 -21.03 -3.76
N LYS A 243 -39.72 -20.98 -3.40
CA LYS A 243 -38.60 -20.40 -4.18
C LYS A 243 -38.77 -18.91 -4.50
N LYS A 244 -39.53 -18.18 -3.67
CA LYS A 244 -39.82 -16.76 -3.87
C LYS A 244 -38.90 -15.87 -3.04
N VAL A 245 -38.43 -14.78 -3.65
CA VAL A 245 -37.69 -13.71 -2.97
C VAL A 245 -38.63 -12.54 -2.66
N ALA A 246 -38.54 -11.99 -1.45
CA ALA A 246 -39.28 -10.80 -1.01
C ALA A 246 -38.34 -9.80 -0.30
N GLN A 247 -38.51 -8.51 -0.59
CA GLN A 247 -37.83 -7.42 0.12
C GLN A 247 -38.58 -7.10 1.41
N LEU A 248 -37.88 -7.05 2.55
CA LEU A 248 -38.46 -6.79 3.87
C LEU A 248 -38.26 -5.36 4.35
N THR A 249 -37.10 -4.75 4.09
CA THR A 249 -36.81 -3.34 4.44
C THR A 249 -36.64 -2.47 3.19
N ARG A 250 -36.87 -1.16 3.31
CA ARG A 250 -36.84 -0.20 2.19
C ARG A 250 -36.09 1.10 2.52
N HIS A 251 -34.97 0.98 3.22
CA HIS A 251 -34.07 2.10 3.52
C HIS A 251 -33.50 2.69 2.23
N THR A 252 -33.32 4.02 2.19
CA THR A 252 -32.82 4.77 1.03
C THR A 252 -31.68 5.72 1.37
N ASP A 253 -31.36 5.88 2.65
CA ASP A 253 -30.37 6.80 3.18
C ASP A 253 -29.03 6.11 3.46
N TYR A 254 -29.01 5.03 4.23
CA TYR A 254 -27.79 4.24 4.54
C TYR A 254 -28.03 2.76 4.29
N ASP A 255 -26.96 2.07 3.90
CA ASP A 255 -26.99 0.62 3.68
C ASP A 255 -27.20 -0.13 4.99
N VAL A 256 -27.95 -1.23 4.92
CA VAL A 256 -27.89 -2.27 5.94
C VAL A 256 -26.56 -3.02 5.79
N LYS A 257 -25.78 -3.18 6.87
CA LYS A 257 -24.40 -3.72 6.79
C LYS A 257 -24.25 -5.12 7.38
N ALA A 258 -24.97 -5.43 8.45
CA ALA A 258 -24.90 -6.70 9.17
C ALA A 258 -26.31 -7.21 9.52
N LEU A 259 -26.46 -8.53 9.61
CA LEU A 259 -27.73 -9.22 9.81
C LEU A 259 -27.53 -10.47 10.68
N SER A 260 -28.37 -10.62 11.70
CA SER A 260 -28.50 -11.83 12.53
C SER A 260 -29.97 -12.05 12.90
N GLY A 261 -30.33 -13.17 13.50
CA GLY A 261 -31.69 -13.40 13.96
C GLY A 261 -31.85 -14.62 14.87
N PHE A 262 -32.98 -14.66 15.57
CA PHE A 262 -33.36 -15.78 16.43
C PHE A 262 -34.89 -15.89 16.45
N GLY A 263 -35.42 -17.12 16.34
CA GLY A 263 -36.86 -17.36 16.34
C GLY A 263 -37.57 -16.70 15.15
N ASP A 264 -38.44 -15.73 15.41
CA ASP A 264 -39.18 -14.96 14.42
C ASP A 264 -38.71 -13.50 14.30
N GLU A 265 -37.57 -13.14 14.88
CA GLU A 265 -37.01 -11.79 14.86
C GLU A 265 -35.61 -11.75 14.23
N LEU A 266 -35.38 -10.71 13.43
CA LEU A 266 -34.07 -10.35 12.89
C LEU A 266 -33.54 -9.12 13.60
N VAL A 267 -32.22 -9.02 13.73
CA VAL A 267 -31.50 -7.82 14.13
C VAL A 267 -30.57 -7.38 13.00
N TYR A 268 -30.54 -6.09 12.70
CA TYR A 268 -29.65 -5.55 11.66
C TYR A 268 -29.09 -4.18 12.02
N GLU A 269 -27.91 -3.88 11.46
CA GLU A 269 -27.20 -2.61 11.57
C GLU A 269 -27.56 -1.69 10.39
N GLN A 270 -27.99 -0.46 10.67
CA GLN A 270 -28.19 0.60 9.68
C GLN A 270 -28.05 1.99 10.34
N ALA A 271 -27.38 2.93 9.67
CA ALA A 271 -27.15 4.29 10.14
C ALA A 271 -26.56 4.38 11.57
N GLY A 272 -25.63 3.49 11.89
CA GLY A 272 -25.00 3.39 13.21
C GLY A 272 -25.93 2.94 14.34
N ARG A 273 -27.16 2.48 14.02
CA ARG A 273 -28.14 1.94 14.96
C ARG A 273 -28.37 0.45 14.71
N LEU A 274 -28.92 -0.20 15.73
CA LEU A 274 -29.45 -1.55 15.65
C LEU A 274 -30.97 -1.51 15.58
N HIS A 275 -31.54 -2.41 14.78
CA HIS A 275 -32.98 -2.49 14.51
C HIS A 275 -33.45 -3.92 14.73
N LEU A 276 -34.62 -4.10 15.35
CA LEU A 276 -35.32 -5.39 15.39
C LEU A 276 -36.44 -5.42 14.36
N LEU A 277 -36.51 -6.50 13.58
CA LEU A 277 -37.53 -6.73 12.56
C LEU A 277 -38.26 -8.04 12.87
N ASN A 278 -39.56 -7.98 13.12
CA ASN A 278 -40.39 -9.17 13.24
C ASN A 278 -40.69 -9.75 11.85
N THR A 279 -40.33 -11.02 11.64
CA THR A 279 -40.43 -11.68 10.34
C THR A 279 -41.84 -12.10 9.93
N ALA A 280 -42.76 -12.20 10.89
CA ALA A 280 -44.16 -12.54 10.63
C ALA A 280 -44.97 -11.30 10.23
N THR A 281 -44.72 -10.14 10.84
CA THR A 281 -45.47 -8.89 10.58
C THR A 281 -44.76 -7.95 9.61
N GLY A 282 -43.44 -8.08 9.45
CA GLY A 282 -42.61 -7.15 8.69
C GLY A 282 -42.37 -5.81 9.40
N GLN A 283 -42.75 -5.67 10.67
CA GLN A 283 -42.55 -4.43 11.44
C GLN A 283 -41.13 -4.35 12.01
N ALA A 284 -40.47 -3.20 11.78
CA ALA A 284 -39.17 -2.87 12.36
C ALA A 284 -39.30 -1.87 13.51
N ARG A 285 -38.42 -1.98 14.52
CA ARG A 285 -38.27 -1.00 15.61
C ARG A 285 -36.79 -0.71 15.87
N ASP A 286 -36.48 0.57 16.09
CA ASP A 286 -35.14 1.03 16.43
C ASP A 286 -34.81 0.70 17.89
N LEU A 287 -33.57 0.27 18.15
CA LEU A 287 -33.05 0.06 19.49
C LEU A 287 -32.24 1.29 19.93
N LYS A 288 -32.75 2.00 20.95
CA LYS A 288 -32.06 3.15 21.56
C LYS A 288 -31.18 2.66 22.70
N ILE A 289 -29.91 2.41 22.39
CA ILE A 289 -28.91 1.93 23.34
C ILE A 289 -28.06 3.11 23.82
N SER A 290 -27.75 3.16 25.12
CA SER A 290 -26.92 4.20 25.72
C SER A 290 -25.79 3.58 26.52
N ILE A 291 -24.56 3.90 26.15
CA ILE A 291 -23.33 3.36 26.72
C ILE A 291 -22.46 4.54 27.16
N ALA A 292 -22.03 4.53 28.42
CA ALA A 292 -21.16 5.57 28.99
C ALA A 292 -19.96 4.95 29.73
N PRO A 293 -19.06 4.22 29.04
CA PRO A 293 -17.86 3.66 29.66
C PRO A 293 -16.71 4.68 29.68
N GLU A 294 -15.69 4.40 30.48
CA GLU A 294 -14.38 4.99 30.25
C GLU A 294 -13.78 4.39 28.98
N LEU A 295 -13.39 5.24 28.02
CA LEU A 295 -12.79 4.83 26.75
C LEU A 295 -11.38 5.42 26.65
N LEU A 296 -10.37 4.58 26.88
CA LEU A 296 -8.96 5.00 26.87
C LEU A 296 -8.51 5.55 25.52
N ALA A 297 -9.09 5.07 24.43
CA ALA A 297 -8.81 5.54 23.06
C ALA A 297 -9.19 7.01 22.83
N LEU A 298 -10.08 7.57 23.67
CA LEU A 298 -10.53 8.96 23.58
C LEU A 298 -9.74 9.92 24.49
N ARG A 299 -8.81 9.41 25.30
CA ARG A 299 -8.12 10.23 26.30
C ARG A 299 -7.04 11.11 25.64
N PRO A 300 -7.13 12.44 25.77
CA PRO A 300 -6.06 13.32 25.31
C PRO A 300 -4.78 13.12 26.13
N GLN A 301 -3.64 13.13 25.45
CA GLN A 301 -2.34 12.85 26.08
C GLN A 301 -1.16 13.32 25.24
N TYR A 302 -0.02 13.57 25.89
CA TYR A 302 1.27 13.69 25.20
C TYR A 302 1.78 12.31 24.77
N ARG A 303 2.23 12.20 23.52
CA ARG A 303 2.97 11.02 23.05
C ARG A 303 4.25 11.45 22.35
N ASN A 304 5.26 10.61 22.46
CA ASN A 304 6.43 10.72 21.61
C ASN A 304 6.06 10.29 20.17
N VAL A 305 6.31 11.17 19.21
CA VAL A 305 5.96 10.99 17.79
C VAL A 305 7.18 10.81 16.89
N ALA A 306 8.34 10.43 17.46
CA ALA A 306 9.58 10.29 16.70
C ALA A 306 9.52 9.26 15.57
N SER A 307 8.73 8.20 15.73
CA SER A 307 8.49 7.18 14.69
C SER A 307 7.55 7.65 13.57
N MET A 308 7.04 8.88 13.65
CA MET A 308 6.13 9.48 12.66
C MET A 308 6.76 10.68 11.97
N VAL A 309 8.09 10.78 11.94
CA VAL A 309 8.79 11.79 11.14
C VAL A 309 8.59 11.48 9.66
N ARG A 310 8.15 12.47 8.87
CA ARG A 310 7.83 12.27 7.43
C ARG A 310 8.65 13.13 6.51
N ASN A 311 8.74 14.42 6.83
CA ASN A 311 9.45 15.40 6.03
C ASN A 311 10.48 16.12 6.89
N THR A 312 11.64 16.39 6.32
CA THR A 312 12.74 17.04 7.03
C THR A 312 13.41 18.12 6.19
N ALA A 313 13.97 19.12 6.84
CA ALA A 313 14.85 20.10 6.22
C ALA A 313 15.93 20.56 7.20
N ILE A 314 17.04 21.09 6.68
CA ILE A 314 18.19 21.53 7.46
C ILE A 314 18.21 23.06 7.63
N SER A 315 18.68 23.53 8.80
CA SER A 315 18.90 24.97 9.02
C SER A 315 20.10 25.50 8.21
N PRO A 316 20.20 26.81 7.95
CA PRO A 316 21.19 27.37 7.02
C PRO A 316 22.66 27.05 7.27
N THR A 317 23.01 26.75 8.52
CA THR A 317 24.37 26.40 8.98
C THR A 317 24.45 24.98 9.56
N GLY A 318 23.40 24.16 9.37
CA GLY A 318 23.28 22.81 9.91
C GLY A 318 23.45 22.74 11.43
N MET A 319 22.93 23.73 12.15
CA MET A 319 22.89 23.69 13.62
C MET A 319 21.64 22.99 14.15
N ARG A 320 20.59 22.93 13.34
CA ARG A 320 19.31 22.29 13.65
C ARG A 320 18.74 21.65 12.38
N ALA A 321 17.88 20.67 12.55
CA ALA A 321 16.90 20.26 11.55
C ALA A 321 15.52 20.84 11.91
N VAL A 322 14.64 20.95 10.92
CA VAL A 322 13.19 21.06 11.11
C VAL A 322 12.56 19.78 10.57
N VAL A 323 11.60 19.22 11.29
CA VAL A 323 10.95 17.95 10.97
C VAL A 323 9.44 18.08 11.12
N GLU A 324 8.70 17.46 10.20
CA GLU A 324 7.27 17.15 10.36
C GLU A 324 7.15 15.82 11.08
N ALA A 325 6.44 15.78 12.20
CA ALA A 325 6.11 14.54 12.89
C ALA A 325 4.66 14.59 13.38
N ARG A 326 3.85 13.60 12.97
CA ARG A 326 2.41 13.49 13.28
C ARG A 326 1.65 14.82 13.14
N GLY A 327 1.86 15.52 12.02
CA GLY A 327 1.21 16.78 11.70
C GLY A 327 1.64 18.00 12.50
N ASP A 328 2.70 17.91 13.31
CA ASP A 328 3.34 19.05 13.95
C ASP A 328 4.71 19.34 13.32
N ILE A 329 5.15 20.60 13.39
CA ILE A 329 6.48 21.03 12.95
C ILE A 329 7.39 21.24 14.15
N PHE A 330 8.48 20.46 14.21
CA PHE A 330 9.48 20.53 15.26
C PHE A 330 10.81 21.05 14.75
N THR A 331 11.59 21.70 15.60
CA THR A 331 13.02 21.91 15.36
C THR A 331 13.85 21.04 16.28
N VAL A 332 14.88 20.38 15.74
CA VAL A 332 15.75 19.43 16.45
C VAL A 332 17.20 19.93 16.41
N PRO A 333 17.91 20.01 17.54
CA PRO A 333 19.31 20.42 17.57
C PRO A 333 20.25 19.34 17.02
N ALA A 334 21.29 19.77 16.29
CA ALA A 334 22.34 18.85 15.83
C ALA A 334 23.26 18.36 16.97
N LYS A 335 23.45 19.18 18.03
CA LYS A 335 24.38 18.86 19.14
C LYS A 335 23.93 19.34 20.52
N LYS A 336 23.46 20.59 20.64
CA LYS A 336 23.13 21.22 21.94
C LYS A 336 21.76 21.87 21.92
N GLY A 337 21.07 21.81 23.05
CA GLY A 337 19.72 22.35 23.25
C GLY A 337 18.65 21.26 23.19
N GLU A 338 17.38 21.67 23.23
CA GLU A 338 16.22 20.78 23.19
C GLU A 338 15.49 20.87 21.85
N SER A 339 14.74 19.81 21.54
CA SER A 339 13.73 19.84 20.48
C SER A 339 12.60 20.79 20.86
N ARG A 340 11.97 21.42 19.87
CA ARG A 340 10.87 22.36 20.09
C ARG A 340 9.75 22.09 19.10
N ASN A 341 8.55 21.80 19.59
CA ASN A 341 7.31 21.86 18.81
C ASN A 341 6.98 23.34 18.54
N LEU A 342 6.83 23.72 17.27
CA LEU A 342 6.55 25.10 16.89
C LEU A 342 5.07 25.38 16.71
N THR A 343 4.29 24.36 16.37
CA THR A 343 2.91 24.51 15.91
C THR A 343 1.92 24.16 17.00
N HIS A 344 2.20 23.13 17.80
CA HIS A 344 1.30 22.65 18.85
C HIS A 344 -0.13 22.41 18.32
N SER A 345 -0.21 21.85 17.11
CA SER A 345 -1.47 21.61 16.40
C SER A 345 -2.10 20.32 16.90
N ASP A 346 -3.35 20.38 17.35
CA ASP A 346 -4.12 19.20 17.82
C ASP A 346 -5.29 18.83 16.87
N GLY A 347 -5.52 19.61 15.81
CA GLY A 347 -6.58 19.40 14.82
C GLY A 347 -6.25 19.96 13.43
N ALA A 348 -4.96 20.01 13.09
CA ALA A 348 -4.47 20.46 11.78
C ALA A 348 -3.25 19.61 11.37
N HIS A 349 -3.07 19.43 10.07
CA HIS A 349 -1.96 18.66 9.52
C HIS A 349 -0.91 19.60 8.90
N GLU A 350 0.12 19.87 9.68
CA GLU A 350 1.24 20.70 9.25
C GLU A 350 2.27 19.87 8.49
N ARG A 351 2.62 20.29 7.27
CA ARG A 351 3.40 19.49 6.33
C ARG A 351 4.56 20.22 5.68
N TYR A 352 5.52 19.45 5.20
CA TYR A 352 6.63 19.88 4.33
C TYR A 352 7.38 21.12 4.86
N PRO A 353 7.99 21.06 6.05
CA PRO A 353 8.66 22.22 6.62
C PRO A 353 9.92 22.60 5.83
N ALA A 354 10.17 23.91 5.70
CA ALA A 354 11.34 24.46 5.03
C ALA A 354 11.92 25.65 5.80
N TRP A 355 13.23 25.64 6.03
CA TRP A 355 13.94 26.70 6.74
C TRP A 355 14.40 27.80 5.78
N SER A 356 14.17 29.06 6.12
CA SER A 356 14.66 30.19 5.32
C SER A 356 16.20 30.26 5.32
N PRO A 357 16.87 30.59 4.20
CA PRO A 357 18.32 30.72 4.14
C PRO A 357 18.94 31.74 5.10
N ASP A 358 18.19 32.77 5.51
CA ASP A 358 18.60 33.73 6.55
C ASP A 358 18.53 33.16 7.98
N GLY A 359 17.92 31.99 8.16
CA GLY A 359 17.79 31.26 9.42
C GLY A 359 16.67 31.75 10.33
N THR A 360 15.94 32.79 9.94
CA THR A 360 15.00 33.48 10.83
C THR A 360 13.59 32.90 10.83
N ARG A 361 13.19 32.21 9.75
CA ARG A 361 11.81 31.77 9.50
C ARG A 361 11.73 30.33 9.05
N ILE A 362 10.58 29.73 9.31
CA ILE A 362 10.19 28.39 8.85
C ILE A 362 8.87 28.53 8.10
N ALA A 363 8.81 27.93 6.92
CA ALA A 363 7.60 27.78 6.12
C ALA A 363 7.09 26.33 6.23
N TYR A 364 5.78 26.14 6.20
CA TYR A 364 5.11 24.83 6.16
C TYR A 364 3.73 24.98 5.54
N VAL A 365 3.14 23.87 5.08
CA VAL A 365 1.78 23.83 4.52
C VAL A 365 0.82 23.39 5.61
N SER A 366 -0.30 24.10 5.79
CA SER A 366 -1.33 23.81 6.80
C SER A 366 -2.69 23.67 6.18
N ASP A 367 -3.51 22.75 6.67
CA ASP A 367 -4.94 22.64 6.33
C ASP A 367 -5.88 23.22 7.40
N ALA A 368 -5.34 23.90 8.43
CA ALA A 368 -6.11 24.43 9.56
C ALA A 368 -7.27 25.36 9.17
N SER A 369 -7.18 26.04 8.02
CA SER A 369 -8.27 26.89 7.51
C SER A 369 -9.41 26.13 6.81
N GLY A 370 -9.30 24.81 6.70
CA GLY A 370 -10.18 23.93 5.90
C GLY A 370 -9.69 23.72 4.47
N GLU A 371 -8.73 24.52 3.99
CA GLU A 371 -8.00 24.39 2.73
C GLU A 371 -6.50 24.64 2.97
N TYR A 372 -5.64 24.19 2.04
CA TYR A 372 -4.18 24.29 2.19
C TYR A 372 -3.66 25.73 2.01
N GLN A 373 -2.86 26.19 2.98
CA GLN A 373 -2.20 27.49 2.98
C GLN A 373 -0.72 27.35 3.32
N LEU A 374 0.10 28.31 2.87
CA LEU A 374 1.48 28.43 3.32
C LEU A 374 1.52 29.23 4.62
N MET A 375 2.05 28.62 5.66
CA MET A 375 2.28 29.26 6.94
C MET A 375 3.75 29.64 7.05
N VAL A 376 4.03 30.84 7.52
CA VAL A 376 5.40 31.31 7.78
C VAL A 376 5.49 31.86 9.19
N GLN A 377 6.36 31.29 10.01
CA GLN A 377 6.59 31.73 11.39
C GLN A 377 8.07 31.91 11.69
N ASP A 378 8.39 32.57 12.81
CA ASP A 378 9.78 32.67 13.26
C ASP A 378 10.32 31.30 13.70
N GLN A 379 11.62 31.07 13.54
CA GLN A 379 12.25 29.78 13.86
C GLN A 379 12.11 29.34 15.34
N ARG A 380 11.63 30.22 16.23
CA ARG A 380 11.40 29.91 17.65
C ARG A 380 9.93 29.68 17.98
N GLY A 381 8.99 29.92 17.06
CA GLY A 381 7.56 29.85 17.33
C GLY A 381 7.10 30.88 18.37
N THR A 382 7.79 32.02 18.47
CA THR A 382 7.49 33.05 19.48
C THR A 382 6.40 34.03 19.04
N LYS A 383 6.07 34.03 17.76
CA LYS A 383 5.01 34.84 17.15
C LYS A 383 4.04 33.94 16.38
N PRO A 384 2.75 34.31 16.31
CA PRO A 384 1.79 33.60 15.46
C PRO A 384 2.28 33.50 14.01
N ALA A 385 2.04 32.35 13.39
CA ALA A 385 2.34 32.14 11.98
C ALA A 385 1.50 33.07 11.10
N GLN A 386 2.11 33.56 10.02
CA GLN A 386 1.43 34.33 8.99
C GLN A 386 1.00 33.40 7.85
N ALA A 387 -0.28 33.41 7.51
CA ALA A 387 -0.84 32.66 6.38
C ALA A 387 -0.67 33.39 5.04
N TYR A 388 -0.42 32.62 3.99
CA TYR A 388 -0.35 33.05 2.61
C TYR A 388 -1.13 32.07 1.71
N SER A 389 -1.88 32.61 0.74
CA SER A 389 -2.54 31.79 -0.27
C SER A 389 -1.50 31.18 -1.21
N LEU A 390 -1.64 29.87 -1.45
CA LEU A 390 -0.83 29.11 -2.41
C LEU A 390 -1.43 29.12 -3.83
N GLY A 391 -2.60 29.72 -4.03
CA GLY A 391 -3.33 29.71 -5.30
C GLY A 391 -4.73 29.10 -5.15
N PRO A 392 -5.32 28.58 -6.25
CA PRO A 392 -6.61 27.89 -6.23
C PRO A 392 -6.60 26.64 -5.32
N PRO A 393 -7.76 26.12 -4.86
CA PRO A 393 -7.79 24.88 -4.08
C PRO A 393 -7.08 23.71 -4.80
N SER A 394 -6.16 23.06 -4.09
CA SER A 394 -5.34 21.93 -4.52
C SER A 394 -4.59 21.36 -3.32
N PHE A 395 -4.05 20.15 -3.44
CA PHE A 395 -2.97 19.68 -2.58
C PHE A 395 -1.62 20.25 -3.05
N TYR A 396 -0.80 20.76 -2.12
CA TYR A 396 0.47 21.44 -2.39
C TYR A 396 1.64 20.74 -1.72
N PHE A 397 2.81 20.78 -2.36
CA PHE A 397 4.00 20.05 -1.92
C PHE A 397 5.25 20.96 -1.85
N ASN A 398 6.18 20.58 -0.96
CA ASN A 398 7.59 20.95 -1.01
C ASN A 398 7.89 22.46 -1.18
N PRO A 399 7.56 23.32 -0.20
CA PRO A 399 7.98 24.72 -0.23
C PRO A 399 9.51 24.83 -0.20
N ARG A 400 10.08 25.61 -1.13
CA ARG A 400 11.53 25.85 -1.28
C ARG A 400 11.84 27.33 -1.32
N TRP A 401 12.56 27.82 -0.32
CA TRP A 401 12.94 29.22 -0.20
C TRP A 401 13.93 29.67 -1.27
N SER A 402 13.76 30.90 -1.78
CA SER A 402 14.79 31.59 -2.55
C SER A 402 15.99 31.94 -1.65
N PRO A 403 17.22 32.05 -2.20
CA PRO A 403 18.42 32.34 -1.41
C PRO A 403 18.36 33.64 -0.60
N ASP A 404 17.61 34.64 -1.09
CA ASP A 404 17.38 35.92 -0.41
C ASP A 404 16.28 35.86 0.67
N SER A 405 15.67 34.69 0.89
CA SER A 405 14.57 34.46 1.83
C SER A 405 13.30 35.28 1.56
N LYS A 406 13.07 35.78 0.34
CA LYS A 406 11.88 36.61 0.01
C LYS A 406 10.79 35.87 -0.73
N LYS A 407 11.11 34.76 -1.38
CA LYS A 407 10.18 33.98 -2.22
C LYS A 407 10.21 32.51 -1.83
N VAL A 408 9.12 31.80 -2.15
CA VAL A 408 8.98 30.36 -1.92
C VAL A 408 8.46 29.73 -3.20
N ALA A 409 9.17 28.75 -3.76
CA ALA A 409 8.71 27.91 -4.87
C ALA A 409 8.05 26.64 -4.32
N TYR A 410 7.06 26.10 -5.01
CA TYR A 410 6.32 24.90 -4.58
C TYR A 410 5.57 24.27 -5.77
N THR A 411 5.15 23.03 -5.62
CA THR A 411 4.34 22.32 -6.61
C THR A 411 2.95 21.98 -6.08
N ASP A 412 2.06 21.56 -6.98
CA ASP A 412 0.73 21.07 -6.62
C ASP A 412 0.38 19.78 -7.35
N LYS A 413 -0.66 19.08 -6.87
CA LYS A 413 -1.15 17.83 -7.48
C LYS A 413 -1.76 18.06 -8.87
N LYS A 414 -2.08 19.31 -9.22
CA LYS A 414 -2.54 19.72 -10.57
C LYS A 414 -1.36 19.92 -11.52
N LEU A 415 -0.20 19.37 -11.20
CA LEU A 415 0.98 19.31 -12.06
C LEU A 415 1.59 20.70 -12.32
N ASN A 416 1.41 21.67 -11.41
CA ASN A 416 1.95 23.02 -11.60
C ASN A 416 3.17 23.28 -10.71
N LEU A 417 4.09 24.09 -11.23
CA LEU A 417 5.15 24.75 -10.48
C LEU A 417 4.79 26.21 -10.26
N TRP A 418 4.91 26.67 -9.03
CA TRP A 418 4.61 28.03 -8.60
C TRP A 418 5.80 28.68 -7.89
N TYR A 419 5.80 30.01 -7.83
CA TYR A 419 6.49 30.75 -6.78
C TYR A 419 5.58 31.82 -6.16
N LEU A 420 5.77 32.07 -4.87
CA LEU A 420 5.11 33.12 -4.10
C LEU A 420 6.13 34.14 -3.63
N ASP A 421 5.90 35.42 -3.91
CA ASP A 421 6.63 36.51 -3.28
C ASP A 421 5.92 36.95 -2.00
N LEU A 422 6.61 36.85 -0.85
CA LEU A 422 6.02 37.09 0.47
C LEU A 422 5.67 38.55 0.74
N ALA A 423 6.26 39.50 0.02
CA ALA A 423 5.93 40.92 0.17
C ALA A 423 4.64 41.26 -0.58
N SER A 424 4.55 40.81 -1.83
CA SER A 424 3.36 41.04 -2.68
C SER A 424 2.18 40.12 -2.35
N LYS A 425 2.45 38.96 -1.72
CA LYS A 425 1.49 37.89 -1.42
C LYS A 425 0.81 37.30 -2.66
N LYS A 426 1.43 37.41 -3.84
CA LYS A 426 0.88 36.91 -5.11
C LYS A 426 1.60 35.64 -5.56
N PRO A 427 0.89 34.51 -5.67
CA PRO A 427 1.43 33.31 -6.30
C PRO A 427 1.49 33.51 -7.82
N VAL A 428 2.57 33.02 -8.44
CA VAL A 428 2.83 33.09 -9.89
C VAL A 428 3.15 31.70 -10.39
N ARG A 429 2.40 31.24 -11.40
CA ARG A 429 2.66 29.96 -12.06
C ARG A 429 3.85 30.07 -12.99
N VAL A 430 4.83 29.18 -12.81
CA VAL A 430 6.07 29.10 -13.61
C VAL A 430 5.88 28.19 -14.81
N ALA A 431 5.35 26.99 -14.56
CA ALA A 431 5.16 25.94 -15.56
C ALA A 431 4.07 24.96 -15.11
N SER A 432 3.57 24.17 -16.06
CA SER A 432 2.67 23.06 -15.83
C SER A 432 3.20 21.85 -16.57
N GLU A 433 3.24 20.69 -15.92
CA GLU A 433 3.56 19.42 -16.52
C GLU A 433 2.38 18.91 -17.37
N THR A 434 2.71 18.16 -18.42
CA THR A 434 1.76 17.67 -19.43
C THR A 434 1.22 16.30 -19.09
N TYR A 435 2.04 15.45 -18.47
CA TYR A 435 1.74 14.06 -18.18
C TYR A 435 1.76 13.82 -16.67
N GLY A 436 0.72 13.17 -16.16
CA GLY A 436 0.62 12.72 -14.78
C GLY A 436 0.51 11.19 -14.68
N PRO A 437 0.18 10.65 -13.51
CA PRO A 437 -0.19 11.35 -12.28
C PRO A 437 0.97 11.60 -11.29
N ASN A 438 2.13 10.97 -11.47
CA ASN A 438 3.22 10.97 -10.47
C ASN A 438 4.37 11.97 -10.75
N GLU A 439 4.30 12.72 -11.85
CA GLU A 439 5.42 13.55 -12.32
C GLU A 439 5.32 14.97 -11.74
N ALA A 440 6.25 15.32 -10.86
CA ALA A 440 6.32 16.63 -10.23
C ALA A 440 7.53 17.43 -10.73
N LEU A 441 7.27 18.67 -11.17
CA LEU A 441 8.31 19.64 -11.54
C LEU A 441 9.16 20.01 -10.31
N ALA A 442 10.32 19.39 -10.08
CA ALA A 442 11.15 19.68 -8.91
C ALA A 442 12.06 20.93 -9.14
N PRO A 443 11.79 22.09 -8.51
CA PRO A 443 12.52 23.31 -8.81
C PRO A 443 13.80 23.46 -7.96
N THR A 444 14.83 24.09 -8.54
CA THR A 444 16.00 24.61 -7.82
C THR A 444 16.20 26.09 -8.11
N TRP A 445 16.60 26.86 -7.10
CA TRP A 445 16.92 28.27 -7.24
C TRP A 445 18.37 28.49 -7.72
N SER A 446 18.59 29.50 -8.55
CA SER A 446 19.94 30.04 -8.77
C SER A 446 20.46 30.76 -7.52
N PRO A 447 21.79 30.85 -7.29
CA PRO A 447 22.37 31.53 -6.14
C PRO A 447 21.97 33.01 -5.96
N ASP A 448 21.63 33.71 -7.04
CA ASP A 448 21.14 35.10 -7.03
C ASP A 448 19.61 35.21 -6.87
N GLY A 449 18.88 34.09 -6.83
CA GLY A 449 17.43 34.04 -6.70
C GLY A 449 16.65 34.56 -7.92
N GLN A 450 17.31 34.80 -9.06
CA GLN A 450 16.65 35.33 -10.27
C GLN A 450 16.16 34.24 -11.23
N TRP A 451 16.59 32.99 -11.05
CA TRP A 451 16.25 31.87 -11.91
C TRP A 451 15.73 30.67 -11.12
N LEU A 452 14.86 29.90 -11.76
CA LEU A 452 14.47 28.56 -11.36
C LEU A 452 14.88 27.57 -12.46
N ALA A 453 15.56 26.49 -12.10
CA ALA A 453 15.73 25.33 -12.98
C ALA A 453 14.81 24.19 -12.55
N TYR A 454 14.26 23.45 -13.52
CA TYR A 454 13.37 22.30 -13.30
C TYR A 454 13.42 21.37 -14.50
N SER A 455 13.01 20.13 -14.32
CA SER A 455 12.81 19.17 -15.41
C SER A 455 11.33 19.04 -15.75
N GLN A 456 11.03 18.86 -17.03
CA GLN A 456 9.66 18.75 -17.54
C GLN A 456 9.60 17.70 -18.65
N LEU A 457 8.57 16.84 -18.65
CA LEU A 457 8.30 15.90 -19.73
C LEU A 457 7.88 16.64 -21.01
N MET A 458 8.46 16.20 -22.11
CA MET A 458 8.12 16.66 -23.45
C MET A 458 7.14 15.70 -24.12
N PRO A 459 6.50 16.04 -25.26
CA PRO A 459 5.56 15.16 -25.95
C PRO A 459 6.11 13.79 -26.39
N ASN A 460 7.43 13.61 -26.36
CA ASN A 460 8.10 12.33 -26.61
C ASN A 460 8.38 11.53 -25.32
N HIS A 461 7.84 11.95 -24.18
CA HIS A 461 8.02 11.37 -22.85
C HIS A 461 9.46 11.36 -22.30
N LEU A 462 10.35 12.18 -22.87
CA LEU A 462 11.68 12.43 -22.30
C LEU A 462 11.67 13.78 -21.56
N ARG A 463 12.36 13.86 -20.42
CA ARG A 463 12.48 15.10 -19.67
C ARG A 463 13.54 16.02 -20.25
N THR A 464 13.21 17.30 -20.29
CA THR A 464 14.11 18.39 -20.63
C THR A 464 14.35 19.26 -19.41
N VAL A 465 15.59 19.69 -19.20
CA VAL A 465 15.93 20.67 -18.17
C VAL A 465 15.61 22.06 -18.71
N TRP A 466 14.81 22.81 -17.98
CA TRP A 466 14.43 24.19 -18.28
C TRP A 466 15.00 25.15 -17.24
N VAL A 467 15.25 26.39 -17.66
CA VAL A 467 15.50 27.52 -16.77
C VAL A 467 14.44 28.60 -17.01
N TYR A 468 13.91 29.19 -15.93
CA TYR A 468 12.93 30.27 -15.95
C TYR A 468 13.50 31.50 -15.26
N HIS A 469 13.52 32.63 -15.96
CA HIS A 469 13.96 33.93 -15.46
C HIS A 469 12.78 34.68 -14.85
N LEU A 470 12.80 34.87 -13.52
CA LEU A 470 11.70 35.48 -12.79
C LEU A 470 11.40 36.92 -13.25
N PRO A 471 12.39 37.83 -13.35
CA PRO A 471 12.13 39.23 -13.71
C PRO A 471 11.46 39.42 -15.08
N SER A 472 11.79 38.58 -16.07
CA SER A 472 11.21 38.70 -17.42
C SER A 472 10.08 37.73 -17.70
N GLY A 473 9.84 36.75 -16.82
CA GLY A 473 8.87 35.67 -17.03
C GLY A 473 9.18 34.73 -18.21
N ARG A 474 10.44 34.66 -18.65
CA ARG A 474 10.85 33.88 -19.84
C ARG A 474 11.49 32.57 -19.42
N ARG A 475 11.24 31.49 -20.17
CA ARG A 475 11.92 30.19 -20.00
C ARG A 475 12.73 29.80 -21.23
N PHE A 476 13.77 28.99 -21.00
CA PHE A 476 14.66 28.45 -22.01
C PHE A 476 15.00 26.99 -21.70
N ALA A 477 15.06 26.15 -22.72
CA ALA A 477 15.53 24.78 -22.58
C ALA A 477 17.07 24.77 -22.49
N VAL A 478 17.61 23.97 -21.57
CA VAL A 478 19.04 23.72 -21.41
C VAL A 478 19.44 22.48 -22.21
N SER A 479 18.67 21.40 -22.11
CA SER A 479 18.82 20.19 -22.94
C SER A 479 17.85 20.20 -24.13
N ASP A 480 18.06 19.31 -25.09
CA ASP A 480 17.36 19.30 -26.39
C ASP A 480 16.23 18.27 -26.51
N GLY A 481 15.93 17.54 -25.44
CA GLY A 481 14.88 16.51 -25.40
C GLY A 481 15.20 15.23 -26.15
N ARG A 482 16.46 14.98 -26.53
CA ARG A 482 16.91 13.71 -27.15
C ARG A 482 17.49 12.71 -26.14
N ALA A 483 17.75 13.18 -24.92
CA ALA A 483 18.08 12.38 -23.75
C ALA A 483 17.12 12.78 -22.63
N ASP A 484 16.75 11.83 -21.78
CA ASP A 484 15.98 12.11 -20.58
C ASP A 484 16.88 12.77 -19.54
N ALA A 485 16.70 14.08 -19.34
CA ALA A 485 17.54 14.91 -18.48
C ALA A 485 16.79 15.37 -17.21
N ASP A 486 17.37 15.12 -16.04
CA ASP A 486 16.71 15.30 -14.75
C ASP A 486 17.65 15.81 -13.63
N ALA A 487 17.07 16.14 -12.47
CA ALA A 487 17.75 16.58 -11.24
C ALA A 487 18.69 17.78 -11.45
N PRO A 488 18.20 18.94 -11.94
CA PRO A 488 19.04 20.12 -12.15
C PRO A 488 19.49 20.76 -10.84
N ALA A 489 20.73 21.25 -10.79
CA ALA A 489 21.31 21.92 -9.63
C ALA A 489 22.31 23.02 -10.01
N PHE A 490 22.10 24.24 -9.55
CA PHE A 490 23.06 25.33 -9.80
C PHE A 490 24.31 25.17 -8.93
N SER A 491 25.47 25.44 -9.51
CA SER A 491 26.70 25.67 -8.75
C SER A 491 26.59 26.94 -7.89
N ARG A 492 27.25 26.93 -6.73
CA ARG A 492 27.21 28.07 -5.78
C ARG A 492 27.84 29.35 -6.32
N ASN A 493 28.79 29.21 -7.25
CA ASN A 493 29.45 30.35 -7.93
C ASN A 493 28.64 30.90 -9.12
N GLY A 494 27.49 30.28 -9.45
CA GLY A 494 26.58 30.77 -10.48
C GLY A 494 27.00 30.50 -11.93
N LYS A 495 28.12 29.81 -12.18
CA LYS A 495 28.68 29.59 -13.53
C LYS A 495 28.19 28.33 -14.21
N TYR A 496 27.76 27.34 -13.42
CA TYR A 496 27.43 26.00 -13.88
C TYR A 496 26.03 25.56 -13.43
N LEU A 497 25.38 24.76 -14.26
CA LEU A 497 24.17 24.00 -13.94
C LEU A 497 24.46 22.51 -14.14
N PHE A 498 24.43 21.73 -13.05
CA PHE A 498 24.55 20.28 -13.08
C PHE A 498 23.19 19.63 -13.34
N PHE A 499 23.18 18.45 -13.96
CA PHE A 499 21.99 17.61 -14.15
C PHE A 499 22.41 16.20 -14.54
N THR A 500 21.51 15.23 -14.47
CA THR A 500 21.73 13.86 -14.95
C THR A 500 21.07 13.66 -16.31
N ALA A 501 21.60 12.80 -17.17
CA ALA A 501 20.91 12.42 -18.40
C ALA A 501 21.14 10.96 -18.81
N SER A 502 20.16 10.36 -19.47
CA SER A 502 20.25 9.02 -20.08
C SER A 502 19.60 9.00 -21.48
N THR A 503 20.14 8.16 -22.37
CA THR A 503 19.58 7.87 -23.71
C THR A 503 18.93 6.48 -23.80
N ASP A 504 18.88 5.70 -22.72
CA ASP A 504 18.38 4.31 -22.69
C ASP A 504 17.06 4.12 -21.91
N VAL A 505 16.40 5.21 -21.53
CA VAL A 505 15.13 5.17 -20.77
C VAL A 505 13.90 4.75 -21.60
N GLY A 506 14.00 4.65 -22.93
CA GLY A 506 12.84 4.64 -23.83
C GLY A 506 11.75 3.60 -23.52
N LEU A 507 12.12 2.42 -23.04
CA LEU A 507 11.16 1.35 -22.69
C LEU A 507 10.63 1.45 -21.25
N ARG A 508 10.91 2.57 -20.57
CA ARG A 508 10.43 2.88 -19.21
C ARG A 508 9.74 4.23 -19.12
N THR A 509 9.63 4.97 -20.22
CA THR A 509 9.05 6.32 -20.24
C THR A 509 7.57 6.32 -19.83
N THR A 510 6.90 5.18 -20.02
CA THR A 510 5.55 4.94 -19.48
C THR A 510 5.68 4.09 -18.22
N TRP A 511 5.47 4.69 -17.05
CA TRP A 511 5.68 4.00 -15.77
C TRP A 511 4.71 2.84 -15.52
N LEU A 512 3.51 2.86 -16.13
CA LEU A 512 2.46 1.85 -15.94
C LEU A 512 2.65 0.60 -16.83
N ASP A 513 3.62 0.62 -17.74
CA ASP A 513 3.88 -0.50 -18.66
C ASP A 513 4.76 -1.56 -17.99
N MET A 514 4.36 -2.82 -18.07
CA MET A 514 5.13 -3.94 -17.53
C MET A 514 6.43 -4.16 -18.30
N THR A 515 6.58 -3.61 -19.51
CA THR A 515 7.87 -3.58 -20.23
C THR A 515 8.98 -2.83 -19.48
N ALA A 516 8.64 -2.01 -18.48
CA ALA A 516 9.59 -1.29 -17.64
C ALA A 516 10.31 -2.16 -16.59
N TYR A 517 9.81 -3.38 -16.31
CA TYR A 517 10.41 -4.30 -15.33
C TYR A 517 11.83 -4.71 -15.69
N ASP A 518 12.68 -4.87 -14.67
CA ASP A 518 14.11 -5.24 -14.76
C ASP A 518 14.96 -4.38 -15.71
N ARG A 519 14.45 -3.23 -16.14
CA ARG A 519 15.20 -2.26 -16.93
C ARG A 519 15.78 -1.20 -16.00
N THR A 520 17.08 -1.18 -15.85
CA THR A 520 17.81 -0.06 -15.25
C THR A 520 18.26 0.91 -16.36
N SER A 521 18.17 2.21 -16.11
CA SER A 521 18.71 3.24 -17.00
C SER A 521 20.12 3.63 -16.58
N LYS A 522 20.96 3.96 -17.56
CA LYS A 522 22.33 4.43 -17.32
C LYS A 522 22.38 5.94 -17.42
N ARG A 523 22.14 6.62 -16.29
CA ARG A 523 22.26 8.07 -16.18
C ARG A 523 23.70 8.45 -15.85
N THR A 524 24.19 9.53 -16.44
CA THR A 524 25.52 10.13 -16.16
C THR A 524 25.33 11.56 -15.68
N LEU A 525 26.27 12.07 -14.87
CA LEU A 525 26.27 13.47 -14.44
C LEU A 525 26.87 14.39 -15.53
N TYR A 526 26.15 15.45 -15.85
CA TYR A 526 26.51 16.48 -16.81
C TYR A 526 26.60 17.85 -16.14
N VAL A 527 27.33 18.77 -16.78
CA VAL A 527 27.43 20.17 -16.39
C VAL A 527 27.29 21.08 -17.61
N ALA A 528 26.39 22.07 -17.53
CA ALA A 528 26.28 23.15 -18.50
C ALA A 528 27.07 24.37 -18.04
N VAL A 529 27.97 24.89 -18.88
CA VAL A 529 28.64 26.19 -18.65
C VAL A 529 27.73 27.32 -19.12
N LEU A 530 27.23 28.11 -18.16
CA LEU A 530 26.11 29.05 -18.37
C LEU A 530 26.53 30.30 -19.16
N GLY A 531 27.64 30.92 -18.77
CA GLY A 531 28.20 32.07 -19.48
C GLY A 531 29.08 31.65 -20.65
N LYS A 532 28.98 32.34 -21.78
CA LYS A 532 29.83 32.05 -22.96
C LYS A 532 31.33 32.36 -22.74
N GLN A 533 31.63 33.19 -21.75
CA GLN A 533 32.99 33.62 -21.39
C GLN A 533 33.57 32.83 -20.20
N ASP A 534 32.77 31.96 -19.58
CA ASP A 534 33.26 31.13 -18.48
C ASP A 534 34.09 29.97 -19.02
N ALA A 535 35.20 29.69 -18.35
CA ALA A 535 36.05 28.56 -18.70
C ALA A 535 35.37 27.22 -18.39
N SER A 536 35.68 26.21 -19.20
CA SER A 536 35.31 24.82 -18.90
C SER A 536 35.90 24.40 -17.55
N PRO A 537 35.11 23.78 -16.65
CA PRO A 537 35.63 23.23 -15.40
C PRO A 537 36.63 22.08 -15.63
N PHE A 538 36.63 21.50 -16.83
CA PHE A 538 37.46 20.35 -17.21
C PHE A 538 38.46 20.67 -18.33
N ALA A 539 38.90 21.93 -18.45
CA ALA A 539 39.97 22.29 -19.37
C ALA A 539 41.21 21.38 -19.18
N PRO A 540 41.94 20.99 -20.23
CA PRO A 540 43.16 20.20 -20.10
C PRO A 540 44.15 20.83 -19.11
N GLN A 541 44.73 20.02 -18.22
CA GLN A 541 45.78 20.43 -17.28
C GLN A 541 47.15 20.03 -17.85
N SER A 542 48.18 20.83 -17.60
CA SER A 542 49.57 20.55 -18.00
C SER A 542 50.49 20.68 -16.79
N ASP A 543 51.37 19.68 -16.61
CA ASP A 543 52.40 19.65 -15.57
C ASP A 543 53.73 20.24 -16.06
N GLU A 544 53.72 20.97 -17.18
CA GLU A 544 54.90 21.69 -17.66
C GLU A 544 55.52 22.51 -16.53
N GLU A 545 56.83 22.32 -16.32
CA GLU A 545 57.57 23.08 -15.32
C GLU A 545 57.35 24.57 -15.60
N LYS A 546 56.85 25.30 -14.60
CA LYS A 546 56.79 26.76 -14.69
C LYS A 546 58.22 27.27 -14.71
N GLY A 547 58.78 27.48 -15.90
CA GLY A 547 60.02 28.22 -16.08
C GLY A 547 59.94 29.53 -15.30
N ALA A 548 61.04 29.93 -14.65
CA ALA A 548 61.11 31.14 -13.85
C ALA A 548 60.60 32.33 -14.69
N ALA A 549 59.35 32.72 -14.48
CA ALA A 549 58.72 33.76 -15.27
C ALA A 549 59.42 35.07 -14.96
N THR A 550 60.19 35.54 -15.95
CA THR A 550 60.59 36.92 -16.14
C THR A 550 59.40 37.83 -15.86
N ARG A 551 59.60 38.72 -14.87
CA ARG A 551 58.70 39.85 -14.60
C ARG A 551 58.58 40.70 -15.87
N PRO A 552 57.37 41.17 -16.24
CA PRO A 552 57.26 42.23 -17.22
C PRO A 552 57.82 43.53 -16.63
N ASP A 553 58.70 44.19 -17.39
CA ASP A 553 59.20 45.52 -17.09
C ASP A 553 58.03 46.52 -17.05
N SER A 554 57.62 46.88 -15.83
CA SER A 554 56.94 48.15 -15.58
C SER A 554 57.78 48.97 -14.61
N VAL A 555 58.23 50.10 -15.15
CA VAL A 555 59.02 51.14 -14.53
C VAL A 555 58.38 51.59 -13.21
N VAL A 556 59.13 51.52 -12.11
CA VAL A 556 58.84 52.27 -10.87
C VAL A 556 60.03 53.17 -10.59
N VAL A 557 59.80 54.48 -10.73
CA VAL A 557 60.65 55.55 -10.19
C VAL A 557 60.60 55.48 -8.66
N GLY A 558 61.77 55.41 -8.03
CA GLY A 558 61.92 55.00 -6.64
C GLY A 558 61.67 56.07 -5.56
N LYS A 559 61.81 55.62 -4.30
CA LYS A 559 62.46 56.31 -3.17
C LYS A 559 62.77 55.28 -2.03
N PRO A 560 63.74 55.57 -1.13
CA PRO A 560 64.70 54.57 -0.65
C PRO A 560 64.56 54.11 0.83
N VAL A 561 64.99 52.85 1.04
CA VAL A 561 65.85 52.22 2.08
C VAL A 561 65.67 52.54 3.59
N GLY A 562 65.45 51.44 4.35
CA GLY A 562 65.93 51.19 5.72
C GLY A 562 64.81 50.77 6.70
N SER A 563 64.88 49.74 7.55
CA SER A 563 65.94 48.78 7.93
C SER A 563 65.38 47.66 8.83
N ARG A 564 65.98 46.45 8.73
CA ARG A 564 66.23 45.40 9.76
C ARG A 564 65.07 44.63 10.49
N THR A 565 65.15 43.31 10.32
CA THR A 565 64.55 42.09 10.95
C THR A 565 64.82 41.93 12.48
N PRO A 566 64.35 40.88 13.24
CA PRO A 566 63.73 39.58 12.88
C PRO A 566 62.54 39.04 13.79
N LYS A 567 62.05 37.84 13.43
CA LYS A 567 61.08 36.88 14.07
C LYS A 567 61.14 36.70 15.61
N VAL A 568 60.00 36.40 16.27
CA VAL A 568 59.78 35.31 17.29
C VAL A 568 58.27 34.89 17.36
N ALA A 569 58.05 33.65 17.81
CA ALA A 569 56.87 32.78 17.86
C ALA A 569 55.78 33.02 18.94
N VAL A 570 54.58 32.46 18.63
CA VAL A 570 53.50 31.84 19.44
C VAL A 570 53.43 32.10 20.98
N LYS A 571 52.31 32.68 21.46
CA LYS A 571 51.33 32.09 22.41
C LYS A 571 50.28 33.11 22.93
N ASP A 572 49.13 32.56 23.33
CA ASP A 572 48.10 33.07 24.26
C ASP A 572 46.86 33.84 23.74
N LEU A 573 45.82 33.04 23.47
CA LEU A 573 44.44 33.15 23.99
C LEU A 573 44.03 34.48 24.67
N LYS A 574 43.13 35.22 24.00
CA LYS A 574 41.94 35.81 24.65
C LYS A 574 40.74 35.75 23.72
N VAL A 575 39.73 34.99 24.16
CA VAL A 575 38.39 34.93 23.58
C VAL A 575 37.73 36.30 23.75
N ALA A 576 37.45 36.97 22.64
CA ALA A 576 36.54 38.10 22.58
C ALA A 576 35.33 37.68 21.75
N VAL A 577 34.20 37.50 22.42
CA VAL A 577 32.88 37.33 21.80
C VAL A 577 32.56 38.63 21.06
N LYS A 578 32.65 38.60 19.72
CA LYS A 578 32.06 39.62 18.86
C LYS A 578 30.77 39.07 18.29
N ASP A 579 29.66 39.73 18.62
CA ASP A 579 28.39 39.61 17.93
C ASP A 579 28.59 39.83 16.43
N ALA A 580 28.70 38.74 15.68
CA ALA A 580 28.71 38.76 14.23
C ALA A 580 27.26 38.84 13.75
N LYS A 581 26.75 40.07 13.58
CA LYS A 581 25.75 40.31 12.53
C LYS A 581 26.44 40.01 11.20
N ALA A 582 26.23 38.80 10.68
CA ALA A 582 26.69 38.40 9.37
C ALA A 582 26.14 39.39 8.34
N LYS A 583 27.03 40.13 7.66
CA LYS A 583 26.67 40.78 6.40
C LYS A 583 26.37 39.66 5.39
N PRO A 584 25.31 39.77 4.55
CA PRO A 584 25.10 38.85 3.45
C PRO A 584 26.36 38.82 2.59
N ALA A 585 26.89 37.63 2.28
CA ALA A 585 27.87 37.50 1.22
C ALA A 585 27.23 38.01 -0.09
N ASP A 586 27.96 38.78 -0.90
CA ASP A 586 27.47 39.20 -2.22
C ASP A 586 27.08 37.94 -3.01
N MET A 587 25.79 37.84 -3.36
CA MET A 587 25.26 36.69 -4.09
C MET A 587 25.93 36.60 -5.46
N ALA A 588 26.39 35.42 -5.85
CA ALA A 588 27.01 35.21 -7.15
C ALA A 588 25.97 35.44 -8.26
N LYS A 589 26.19 36.48 -9.08
CA LYS A 589 25.33 36.81 -10.21
C LYS A 589 25.36 35.68 -11.24
N VAL A 590 24.18 35.20 -11.65
CA VAL A 590 24.03 34.18 -12.68
C VAL A 590 23.78 34.84 -14.04
N VAL A 591 24.57 34.46 -15.03
CA VAL A 591 24.41 34.88 -16.43
C VAL A 591 24.29 33.64 -17.29
N ILE A 592 23.17 33.51 -18.01
CA ILE A 592 22.92 32.40 -18.92
C ILE A 592 22.90 32.93 -20.36
N ASP A 593 23.95 32.64 -21.12
CA ASP A 593 23.97 32.82 -22.56
C ASP A 593 23.27 31.60 -23.20
N THR A 594 22.16 31.80 -23.90
CA THR A 594 21.40 30.68 -24.52
C THR A 594 21.99 30.24 -25.85
N ALA A 595 22.66 31.15 -26.57
CA ALA A 595 23.30 30.84 -27.84
C ALA A 595 24.45 29.84 -27.65
N GLY A 596 24.37 28.69 -28.33
CA GLY A 596 25.35 27.62 -28.26
C GLY A 596 25.42 26.90 -26.90
N LEU A 597 24.42 27.04 -26.02
CA LEU A 597 24.44 26.44 -24.69
C LEU A 597 24.59 24.91 -24.72
N GLY A 598 23.93 24.24 -25.68
CA GLY A 598 24.08 22.79 -25.87
C GLY A 598 25.51 22.33 -26.18
N GLN A 599 26.33 23.18 -26.82
CA GLN A 599 27.75 22.90 -27.09
C GLN A 599 28.64 23.14 -25.85
N ARG A 600 28.08 23.72 -24.79
CA ARG A 600 28.74 23.96 -23.49
C ARG A 600 28.32 22.97 -22.42
N ILE A 601 27.62 21.90 -22.80
CA ILE A 601 27.28 20.77 -21.92
C ILE A 601 28.42 19.76 -21.98
N LEU A 602 28.98 19.45 -20.82
CA LEU A 602 30.10 18.53 -20.65
C LEU A 602 29.69 17.38 -19.74
N VAL A 603 30.19 16.18 -20.02
CA VAL A 603 30.14 15.06 -19.08
C VAL A 603 31.05 15.39 -17.90
N VAL A 604 30.61 15.11 -16.67
CA VAL A 604 31.47 15.19 -15.47
C VAL A 604 32.39 13.96 -15.44
N PRO A 605 33.71 14.13 -15.68
CA PRO A 605 34.62 13.00 -15.88
C PRO A 605 34.78 12.19 -14.60
N GLY A 606 34.67 10.86 -14.71
CA GLY A 606 34.85 9.95 -13.57
C GLY A 606 33.69 9.95 -12.56
N SER A 607 32.56 10.59 -12.87
CA SER A 607 31.33 10.43 -12.10
C SER A 607 30.76 9.01 -12.23
N ALA A 608 29.92 8.60 -11.27
CA ALA A 608 29.22 7.32 -11.33
C ALA A 608 28.24 7.27 -12.52
N VAL A 609 27.95 6.06 -12.99
CA VAL A 609 26.97 5.80 -14.05
C VAL A 609 25.95 4.80 -13.52
N GLY A 610 24.68 5.19 -13.49
CA GLY A 610 23.61 4.40 -12.90
C GLY A 610 22.32 5.21 -12.79
N GLU A 611 21.43 4.82 -11.89
CA GLU A 611 20.23 5.59 -11.60
C GLU A 611 20.56 6.71 -10.62
N LEU A 612 20.85 7.89 -11.16
CA LEU A 612 21.30 9.05 -10.39
C LEU A 612 20.15 10.02 -10.09
N SER A 613 20.08 10.52 -8.86
CA SER A 613 19.05 11.47 -8.42
C SER A 613 19.59 12.50 -7.41
N ASN A 614 18.72 13.45 -7.00
CA ASN A 614 18.97 14.48 -5.98
C ASN A 614 20.38 15.13 -6.08
N VAL A 615 20.67 15.84 -7.16
CA VAL A 615 21.95 16.54 -7.35
C VAL A 615 21.93 17.86 -6.58
N GLN A 616 22.97 18.17 -5.80
CA GLN A 616 23.11 19.46 -5.11
C GLN A 616 24.58 19.92 -5.05
N ALA A 617 24.83 21.24 -5.13
CA ALA A 617 26.17 21.81 -5.05
C ALA A 617 26.49 22.37 -3.65
N ALA A 618 27.59 21.89 -3.07
CA ALA A 618 28.08 22.25 -1.74
C ALA A 618 29.25 23.27 -1.80
N ASP A 619 29.73 23.69 -0.63
CA ASP A 619 30.88 24.58 -0.50
C ASP A 619 32.17 23.93 -1.06
N GLY A 620 33.12 24.75 -1.51
CA GLY A 620 34.42 24.27 -2.01
C GLY A 620 34.35 23.51 -3.35
N ASP A 621 33.44 23.89 -4.25
CA ASP A 621 33.21 23.27 -5.57
C ASP A 621 32.98 21.75 -5.50
N LYS A 622 32.16 21.30 -4.54
CA LYS A 622 31.74 19.91 -4.40
C LYS A 622 30.31 19.71 -4.91
N VAL A 623 30.03 18.56 -5.50
CA VAL A 623 28.69 18.16 -5.96
C VAL A 623 28.32 16.85 -5.29
N PHE A 624 27.14 16.79 -4.72
CA PHE A 624 26.57 15.58 -4.14
C PHE A 624 25.43 15.06 -5.02
N TYR A 625 25.25 13.74 -5.05
CA TYR A 625 24.15 13.08 -5.75
C TYR A 625 23.94 11.66 -5.19
N LEU A 626 22.73 11.13 -5.36
CA LEU A 626 22.39 9.77 -4.96
C LEU A 626 22.54 8.83 -6.15
N GLU A 627 23.08 7.64 -5.91
CA GLU A 627 23.04 6.48 -6.81
C GLU A 627 22.08 5.46 -6.21
N GLN A 628 21.01 5.13 -6.95
CA GLN A 628 20.18 3.99 -6.60
C GLN A 628 20.91 2.71 -7.00
N VAL A 629 21.30 1.92 -6.00
CA VAL A 629 21.87 0.59 -6.21
C VAL A 629 20.69 -0.38 -6.38
N PRO A 630 20.57 -1.06 -7.53
CA PRO A 630 19.52 -2.05 -7.73
C PRO A 630 19.56 -3.06 -6.59
N ALA A 631 18.39 -3.39 -6.06
CA ALA A 631 18.25 -4.45 -5.08
C ALA A 631 18.92 -5.72 -5.61
N SER A 632 19.64 -6.46 -4.75
CA SER A 632 19.88 -7.87 -5.06
C SER A 632 18.53 -8.56 -4.94
N THR A 633 17.86 -8.84 -6.06
CA THR A 633 16.69 -9.69 -6.04
C THR A 633 17.16 -11.08 -5.66
N ALA A 634 16.71 -11.60 -4.52
CA ALA A 634 16.74 -13.04 -4.34
C ALA A 634 15.94 -13.63 -5.50
N ALA A 635 16.42 -14.69 -6.15
CA ALA A 635 15.64 -15.33 -7.20
C ALA A 635 14.48 -16.14 -6.57
N GLY A 636 13.30 -16.08 -7.17
CA GLY A 636 12.23 -17.04 -6.93
C GLY A 636 10.93 -16.47 -6.34
N PRO A 637 9.88 -17.31 -6.28
CA PRO A 637 8.47 -16.92 -6.16
C PRO A 637 8.04 -16.37 -4.79
N SER A 638 8.98 -16.20 -3.87
CA SER A 638 8.78 -15.62 -2.53
C SER A 638 9.92 -14.67 -2.16
N ALA A 639 10.73 -14.26 -3.15
CA ALA A 639 11.75 -13.27 -2.92
C ALA A 639 11.11 -11.94 -2.55
N THR A 640 11.30 -11.51 -1.31
CA THR A 640 11.09 -10.12 -0.96
C THR A 640 12.24 -9.35 -1.59
N ALA A 641 11.96 -8.48 -2.55
CA ALA A 641 12.95 -7.53 -3.00
C ALA A 641 13.48 -6.79 -1.76
N SER A 642 14.80 -6.81 -1.55
CA SER A 642 15.39 -5.79 -0.69
C SER A 642 15.02 -4.45 -1.30
N GLY A 643 14.63 -3.46 -0.49
CA GLY A 643 14.47 -2.11 -1.04
C GLY A 643 15.78 -1.69 -1.72
N PRO A 644 15.74 -0.94 -2.83
CA PRO A 644 16.97 -0.43 -3.43
C PRO A 644 17.72 0.40 -2.37
N SER A 645 18.95 0.01 -2.05
CA SER A 645 19.80 0.84 -1.21
C SER A 645 20.30 2.02 -2.03
N GLN A 646 20.43 3.18 -1.42
CA GLN A 646 20.99 4.35 -2.07
C GLN A 646 22.37 4.68 -1.50
N ARG A 647 23.30 5.05 -2.39
CA ARG A 647 24.63 5.54 -2.04
C ARG A 647 24.69 7.04 -2.28
N LEU A 648 25.22 7.78 -1.32
CA LEU A 648 25.50 9.20 -1.49
C LEU A 648 26.92 9.38 -2.01
N HIS A 649 27.05 9.98 -3.18
CA HIS A 649 28.32 10.33 -3.80
C HIS A 649 28.71 11.77 -3.53
N ARG A 650 30.02 12.03 -3.56
CA ARG A 650 30.60 13.38 -3.55
C ARG A 650 31.64 13.49 -4.65
N PHE A 651 31.38 14.37 -5.61
CA PHE A 651 32.32 14.73 -6.65
C PHE A 651 33.07 16.01 -6.30
N ASP A 652 34.40 15.95 -6.36
CA ASP A 652 35.27 17.11 -6.25
C ASP A 652 35.60 17.68 -7.63
N MET A 653 35.08 18.88 -7.94
CA MET A 653 35.29 19.51 -9.25
C MET A 653 36.75 19.88 -9.52
N GLN A 654 37.50 20.26 -8.48
CA GLN A 654 38.90 20.67 -8.62
C GLN A 654 39.81 19.45 -8.77
N ALA A 655 39.60 18.43 -7.94
CA ALA A 655 40.35 17.17 -8.01
C ALA A 655 39.87 16.23 -9.14
N ARG A 656 38.71 16.51 -9.75
CA ARG A 656 38.03 15.69 -10.78
C ARG A 656 37.86 14.24 -10.32
N LYS A 657 37.40 14.07 -9.07
CA LYS A 657 37.33 12.77 -8.40
C LYS A 657 35.96 12.56 -7.78
N ASP A 658 35.35 11.42 -8.11
CA ASP A 658 34.18 10.91 -7.40
C ASP A 658 34.57 10.00 -6.24
N GLU A 659 33.77 10.01 -5.18
CA GLU A 659 33.85 9.02 -4.12
C GLU A 659 32.47 8.75 -3.48
N VAL A 660 32.27 7.52 -3.02
CA VAL A 660 31.14 7.18 -2.16
C VAL A 660 31.34 7.85 -0.80
N PHE A 661 30.55 8.89 -0.54
CA PHE A 661 30.55 9.66 0.70
C PHE A 661 29.85 8.89 1.81
N MET A 662 28.70 8.28 1.52
CA MET A 662 27.97 7.39 2.44
C MET A 662 27.44 6.18 1.67
N ALA A 663 27.64 4.98 2.23
CA ALA A 663 27.24 3.72 1.58
C ALA A 663 25.74 3.44 1.67
N GLU A 664 25.06 3.98 2.69
CA GLU A 664 23.62 3.84 2.93
C GLU A 664 23.03 5.19 3.31
N ALA A 665 22.33 5.83 2.37
CA ALA A 665 21.61 7.08 2.59
C ALA A 665 20.38 7.11 1.69
N GLU A 666 19.18 7.15 2.27
CA GLU A 666 17.91 7.16 1.53
C GLU A 666 17.62 8.53 0.89
N ASP A 667 18.01 9.61 1.56
CA ASP A 667 17.92 10.97 1.04
C ASP A 667 18.88 11.93 1.76
N TYR A 668 19.07 13.14 1.21
CA TYR A 668 19.85 14.20 1.87
C TYR A 668 19.44 15.63 1.44
N SER A 669 19.78 16.61 2.28
CA SER A 669 19.67 18.03 1.98
C SER A 669 20.88 18.84 2.48
N LEU A 670 21.35 19.81 1.68
CA LEU A 670 22.46 20.68 2.07
C LEU A 670 21.99 21.89 2.89
N SER A 671 22.84 22.31 3.83
CA SER A 671 22.69 23.61 4.50
C SER A 671 22.86 24.74 3.48
N ALA A 672 22.22 25.90 3.73
CA ALA A 672 22.27 27.02 2.79
C ALA A 672 23.70 27.51 2.51
N ASP A 673 24.62 27.40 3.49
CA ASP A 673 26.04 27.69 3.33
C ASP A 673 26.85 26.59 2.60
N GLY A 674 26.27 25.41 2.39
CA GLY A 674 26.85 24.26 1.69
C GLY A 674 27.90 23.49 2.51
N LYS A 675 28.06 23.80 3.80
CA LYS A 675 29.12 23.22 4.65
C LYS A 675 28.69 21.96 5.39
N LYS A 676 27.38 21.75 5.52
CA LYS A 676 26.79 20.58 6.16
C LYS A 676 25.69 19.98 5.32
N LEU A 677 25.38 18.72 5.61
CA LEU A 677 24.23 18.04 5.06
C LEU A 677 23.44 17.32 6.16
N LEU A 678 22.13 17.27 5.99
CA LEU A 678 21.22 16.39 6.73
C LEU A 678 21.02 15.15 5.86
N TYR A 679 21.25 13.97 6.41
CA TYR A 679 20.98 12.70 5.75
C TYR A 679 19.85 11.95 6.44
N THR A 680 19.12 11.17 5.65
CA THR A 680 18.22 10.10 6.11
C THR A 680 18.84 8.77 5.72
N ALA A 681 18.85 7.82 6.64
CA ALA A 681 19.37 6.47 6.46
C ALA A 681 18.34 5.45 6.95
N PRO A 682 18.48 4.15 6.59
CA PRO A 682 17.52 3.11 6.96
C PRO A 682 17.18 3.08 8.45
N HIS A 683 15.99 2.56 8.76
CA HIS A 683 15.43 2.50 10.12
C HIS A 683 15.19 3.88 10.76
N ASP A 684 14.65 4.82 9.98
CA ASP A 684 14.27 6.17 10.42
C ASP A 684 15.43 6.91 11.11
N SER A 685 16.64 6.77 10.56
CA SER A 685 17.85 7.33 11.14
C SER A 685 18.26 8.62 10.45
N TYR A 686 18.20 9.74 11.19
CA TYR A 686 18.55 11.07 10.69
C TYR A 686 19.85 11.58 11.32
N GLY A 687 20.67 12.31 10.56
CA GLY A 687 21.89 12.91 11.09
C GLY A 687 22.41 14.11 10.30
N ILE A 688 23.20 14.97 10.96
CA ILE A 688 23.84 16.14 10.35
C ILE A 688 25.36 16.02 10.43
N VAL A 689 26.01 16.07 9.26
CA VAL A 689 27.47 15.94 9.11
C VAL A 689 28.07 17.07 8.26
N GLU A 690 29.38 17.26 8.36
CA GLU A 690 30.12 18.23 7.53
C GLU A 690 30.30 17.67 6.10
N THR A 691 30.22 18.52 5.08
CA THR A 691 30.41 18.12 3.66
C THR A 691 31.88 17.94 3.29
N ALA A 692 32.80 18.52 4.06
CA ALA A 692 34.23 18.57 3.75
C ALA A 692 34.97 17.24 3.98
N ALA A 693 34.49 16.39 4.89
CA ALA A 693 35.13 15.12 5.23
C ALA A 693 34.11 13.97 5.21
N LYS A 694 34.57 12.78 4.86
CA LYS A 694 33.73 11.56 4.85
C LYS A 694 33.33 11.18 6.28
N PRO A 695 32.03 11.00 6.58
CA PRO A 695 31.57 10.60 7.90
C PRO A 695 31.77 9.09 8.14
N ALA A 696 31.91 8.71 9.41
CA ALA A 696 31.74 7.32 9.82
C ALA A 696 30.24 6.95 9.89
N PRO A 697 29.88 5.67 9.75
CA PRO A 697 28.50 5.23 9.92
C PRO A 697 27.93 5.67 11.28
N GLY A 698 26.78 6.36 11.25
CA GLY A 698 26.11 6.88 12.45
C GLY A 698 26.59 8.25 12.96
N ASP A 699 27.61 8.86 12.33
CA ASP A 699 28.09 10.19 12.71
C ASP A 699 26.98 11.26 12.60
N GLY A 700 26.91 12.15 13.59
CA GLY A 700 26.00 13.29 13.54
C GLY A 700 24.51 12.94 13.76
N LYS A 701 24.20 11.71 14.20
CA LYS A 701 22.83 11.25 14.49
C LYS A 701 22.06 12.24 15.37
N LEU A 702 20.84 12.59 14.95
CA LEU A 702 19.92 13.44 15.69
C LEU A 702 19.24 12.66 16.83
N THR A 703 19.04 13.32 17.97
CA THR A 703 18.27 12.77 19.09
C THR A 703 16.81 13.17 18.96
N LEU A 704 15.94 12.22 18.65
CA LEU A 704 14.50 12.46 18.41
C LEU A 704 13.60 12.10 19.61
N THR A 705 14.17 11.67 20.74
CA THR A 705 13.42 11.20 21.91
C THR A 705 12.59 12.26 22.63
N ALA A 706 12.67 13.53 22.22
CA ALA A 706 11.92 14.66 22.78
C ALA A 706 10.97 15.30 21.75
N LEU A 707 10.51 14.53 20.77
CA LEU A 707 9.44 14.92 19.85
C LEU A 707 8.09 14.55 20.47
N ASP A 708 7.63 15.33 21.44
CA ASP A 708 6.35 15.09 22.11
C ASP A 708 5.26 15.99 21.52
N ALA A 709 4.16 15.37 21.06
CA ALA A 709 2.97 16.04 20.56
C ALA A 709 1.78 15.79 21.51
N TYR A 710 0.93 16.79 21.69
CA TYR A 710 -0.33 16.63 22.43
C TYR A 710 -1.38 16.12 21.45
N ILE A 711 -1.93 14.95 21.73
CA ILE A 711 -2.91 14.28 20.86
C ILE A 711 -4.25 14.35 21.55
N ASP A 712 -5.22 15.02 20.92
CA ASP A 712 -6.65 14.86 21.20
C ASP A 712 -7.28 14.08 20.04
N PRO A 713 -7.64 12.80 20.24
CA PRO A 713 -8.19 11.96 19.18
C PRO A 713 -9.42 12.56 18.50
N ARG A 714 -10.28 13.28 19.24
CA ARG A 714 -11.51 13.85 18.63
C ARG A 714 -11.19 14.99 17.68
N HIS A 715 -10.19 15.80 18.00
CA HIS A 715 -9.72 16.87 17.11
C HIS A 715 -8.98 16.29 15.90
N GLU A 716 -8.07 15.33 16.10
CA GLU A 716 -7.37 14.63 14.99
C GLU A 716 -8.37 13.93 14.06
N TRP A 717 -9.35 13.18 14.57
CA TRP A 717 -10.31 12.45 13.74
C TRP A 717 -11.22 13.37 12.93
N ALA A 718 -11.62 14.51 13.48
CA ALA A 718 -12.36 15.53 12.74
C ALA A 718 -11.52 16.12 11.60
N GLN A 719 -10.24 16.43 11.85
CA GLN A 719 -9.30 16.86 10.82
C GLN A 719 -9.13 15.80 9.73
N MET A 720 -8.93 14.54 10.11
CA MET A 720 -8.71 13.44 9.18
C MET A 720 -9.93 13.16 8.31
N PHE A 721 -11.14 13.23 8.85
CA PHE A 721 -12.37 13.10 8.05
C PHE A 721 -12.47 14.20 6.99
N ASP A 722 -12.15 15.42 7.37
CA ASP A 722 -12.09 16.55 6.46
C ASP A 722 -10.97 16.41 5.41
N GLU A 723 -9.82 15.85 5.80
CA GLU A 723 -8.70 15.58 4.91
C GLU A 723 -9.03 14.47 3.91
N VAL A 724 -9.60 13.34 4.33
CA VAL A 724 -10.07 12.27 3.43
C VAL A 724 -11.09 12.83 2.44
N TRP A 725 -12.07 13.62 2.91
CA TRP A 725 -13.03 14.26 2.01
C TRP A 725 -12.35 15.16 0.96
N ARG A 726 -11.35 15.96 1.36
CA ARG A 726 -10.56 16.80 0.45
C ARG A 726 -9.71 15.97 -0.52
N LEU A 727 -9.09 14.89 -0.04
CA LEU A 727 -8.25 14.02 -0.85
C LEU A 727 -9.09 13.38 -1.96
N GLU A 728 -10.28 12.87 -1.66
CA GLU A 728 -11.16 12.34 -2.70
C GLU A 728 -11.61 13.41 -3.70
N ARG A 729 -12.03 14.59 -3.21
CA ARG A 729 -12.39 15.72 -4.08
C ARG A 729 -11.25 16.10 -5.03
N ASP A 730 -10.03 16.11 -4.50
CA ASP A 730 -8.89 16.63 -5.22
C ASP A 730 -8.27 15.58 -6.14
N TYR A 731 -8.19 14.30 -5.77
CA TYR A 731 -7.46 13.29 -6.54
C TYR A 731 -8.35 12.42 -7.43
N PHE A 732 -9.65 12.36 -7.19
CA PHE A 732 -10.54 11.51 -7.96
C PHE A 732 -10.54 11.87 -9.45
N TYR A 733 -10.51 10.85 -10.32
CA TYR A 733 -10.26 11.02 -11.75
C TYR A 733 -11.38 11.78 -12.48
N ASP A 734 -12.63 11.62 -12.04
CA ASP A 734 -13.76 12.39 -12.52
C ASP A 734 -14.03 13.56 -11.57
N ALA A 735 -13.70 14.78 -12.01
CA ALA A 735 -13.91 15.99 -11.22
C ALA A 735 -15.40 16.24 -10.85
N ASN A 736 -16.36 15.59 -11.52
CA ASN A 736 -17.78 15.63 -11.18
C ASN A 736 -18.21 14.53 -10.21
N MET A 737 -17.28 13.73 -9.67
CA MET A 737 -17.52 12.68 -8.68
C MET A 737 -18.58 11.65 -9.13
N HIS A 738 -18.60 11.27 -10.41
CA HIS A 738 -19.66 10.43 -11.01
C HIS A 738 -21.08 11.01 -10.88
N GLY A 739 -21.20 12.33 -10.72
CA GLY A 739 -22.47 13.03 -10.49
C GLY A 739 -22.92 13.05 -9.02
N LEU A 740 -22.09 12.59 -8.08
CA LEU A 740 -22.37 12.64 -6.64
C LEU A 740 -22.21 14.07 -6.10
N ASP A 741 -23.17 14.54 -5.30
CA ASP A 741 -22.99 15.78 -4.52
C ASP A 741 -22.06 15.51 -3.33
N TRP A 742 -20.76 15.71 -3.57
CA TRP A 742 -19.74 15.41 -2.58
C TRP A 742 -19.83 16.26 -1.32
N ALA A 743 -20.33 17.50 -1.43
CA ALA A 743 -20.52 18.37 -0.26
C ALA A 743 -21.70 17.89 0.60
N ALA A 744 -22.78 17.40 -0.02
CA ALA A 744 -23.88 16.75 0.71
C ALA A 744 -23.42 15.44 1.34
N THR A 745 -22.59 14.64 0.66
CA THR A 745 -22.01 13.40 1.20
C THR A 745 -21.18 13.66 2.45
N LYS A 746 -20.35 14.72 2.48
CA LYS A 746 -19.65 15.15 3.71
C LYS A 746 -20.61 15.35 4.88
N LYS A 747 -21.67 16.14 4.65
CA LYS A 747 -22.66 16.47 5.69
C LYS A 747 -23.40 15.23 6.17
N LYS A 748 -23.73 14.31 5.27
CA LYS A 748 -24.38 13.04 5.56
C LYS A 748 -23.57 12.22 6.57
N TYR A 749 -22.26 12.08 6.36
CA TYR A 749 -21.42 11.22 7.21
C TYR A 749 -20.80 11.94 8.42
N ALA A 750 -20.61 13.26 8.38
CA ALA A 750 -20.05 14.04 9.49
C ALA A 750 -20.89 13.95 10.79
N VAL A 751 -22.18 13.63 10.69
CA VAL A 751 -23.07 13.44 11.85
C VAL A 751 -22.62 12.31 12.79
N PHE A 752 -21.82 11.36 12.29
CA PHE A 752 -21.31 10.23 13.07
C PHE A 752 -20.00 10.54 13.81
N LEU A 753 -19.28 11.62 13.44
CA LEU A 753 -17.99 11.96 14.06
C LEU A 753 -18.04 12.08 15.59
N PRO A 754 -19.05 12.70 16.23
CA PRO A 754 -19.12 12.77 17.68
C PRO A 754 -19.20 11.40 18.38
N TYR A 755 -19.64 10.36 17.65
CA TYR A 755 -19.87 9.01 18.16
C TYR A 755 -18.70 8.06 17.92
N VAL A 756 -17.69 8.47 17.13
CA VAL A 756 -16.45 7.71 16.95
C VAL A 756 -15.79 7.53 18.33
N ALA A 757 -15.53 6.27 18.69
CA ALA A 757 -15.04 5.89 20.00
C ALA A 757 -13.67 5.18 19.91
N ASN A 758 -13.35 4.64 18.74
CA ASN A 758 -12.10 3.96 18.41
C ASN A 758 -11.63 4.37 17.00
N ARG A 759 -10.33 4.28 16.73
CA ARG A 759 -9.77 4.56 15.40
C ARG A 759 -10.34 3.63 14.31
N ALA A 760 -10.74 2.41 14.64
CA ALA A 760 -11.43 1.49 13.73
C ALA A 760 -12.82 2.02 13.30
N ASP A 761 -13.54 2.72 14.18
CA ASP A 761 -14.83 3.34 13.84
C ASP A 761 -14.65 4.44 12.79
N LEU A 762 -13.54 5.19 12.86
CA LEU A 762 -13.21 6.19 11.87
C LEU A 762 -12.86 5.56 10.50
N ASN A 763 -12.15 4.43 10.47
CA ASN A 763 -11.90 3.69 9.23
C ASN A 763 -13.21 3.21 8.58
N TYR A 764 -14.16 2.73 9.40
CA TYR A 764 -15.50 2.38 8.93
C TYR A 764 -16.23 3.60 8.36
N LEU A 765 -16.17 4.75 9.04
CA LEU A 765 -16.80 5.98 8.56
C LEU A 765 -16.19 6.48 7.24
N PHE A 766 -14.87 6.38 7.07
CA PHE A 766 -14.20 6.67 5.80
C PHE A 766 -14.71 5.76 4.69
N ALA A 767 -14.75 4.45 4.93
CA ALA A 767 -15.21 3.47 3.97
C ALA A 767 -16.66 3.72 3.51
N GLU A 768 -17.55 4.07 4.45
CA GLU A 768 -18.94 4.41 4.15
C GLU A 768 -19.10 5.68 3.30
N MET A 769 -18.32 6.72 3.60
CA MET A 769 -18.33 7.98 2.84
C MET A 769 -17.75 7.80 1.44
N MET A 770 -16.58 7.14 1.35
CA MET A 770 -15.84 6.90 0.11
C MET A 770 -16.62 5.96 -0.83
N GLY A 771 -17.34 4.97 -0.27
CA GLY A 771 -18.10 4.00 -1.06
C GLY A 771 -19.24 4.59 -1.91
N GLU A 772 -19.73 5.79 -1.60
CA GLU A 772 -20.74 6.50 -2.39
C GLU A 772 -20.26 6.88 -3.79
N MET A 773 -18.95 6.90 -4.05
CA MET A 773 -18.39 7.23 -5.37
C MET A 773 -18.53 6.09 -6.40
N VAL A 774 -18.89 4.88 -5.95
CA VAL A 774 -19.14 3.70 -6.81
C VAL A 774 -17.96 3.43 -7.74
N VAL A 775 -16.78 3.18 -7.15
CA VAL A 775 -15.54 2.97 -7.89
C VAL A 775 -14.64 1.97 -7.17
N GLY A 776 -13.94 1.15 -7.94
CA GLY A 776 -12.89 0.25 -7.46
C GLY A 776 -11.66 1.01 -6.97
N HIS A 777 -10.69 0.28 -6.43
CA HIS A 777 -9.43 0.84 -5.92
C HIS A 777 -9.54 1.94 -4.86
N ASN A 778 -10.66 1.99 -4.18
CA ASN A 778 -10.95 2.93 -3.12
C ASN A 778 -10.73 2.20 -1.79
N TYR A 779 -9.65 2.48 -1.08
CA TYR A 779 -9.19 1.67 0.05
C TYR A 779 -8.91 2.53 1.28
N VAL A 780 -9.05 1.92 2.46
CA VAL A 780 -8.76 2.54 3.76
C VAL A 780 -7.87 1.57 4.53
N SER A 781 -6.77 2.06 5.12
CA SER A 781 -5.89 1.20 5.92
C SER A 781 -5.11 1.94 7.01
N GLY A 782 -4.69 1.21 8.03
CA GLY A 782 -3.78 1.69 9.08
C GLY A 782 -4.39 2.75 10.02
N GLY A 783 -3.51 3.60 10.55
CA GLY A 783 -3.79 4.59 11.58
C GLY A 783 -3.22 4.22 12.95
N ASP A 784 -3.46 5.09 13.93
CA ASP A 784 -3.09 4.88 15.34
C ASP A 784 -4.04 3.87 16.00
N MET A 785 -3.88 2.61 15.58
CA MET A 785 -4.54 1.43 16.14
C MET A 785 -3.85 0.99 17.45
N PRO A 786 -4.54 0.25 18.33
CA PRO A 786 -3.94 -0.28 19.55
C PRO A 786 -2.61 -1.01 19.27
N ALA A 787 -1.60 -0.77 20.11
CA ALA A 787 -0.32 -1.47 19.98
C ALA A 787 -0.47 -2.92 20.44
N LEU A 788 -0.36 -3.85 19.49
CA LEU A 788 -0.49 -5.28 19.73
C LEU A 788 0.88 -5.96 19.84
N THR A 789 0.99 -7.00 20.65
CA THR A 789 2.17 -7.89 20.71
C THR A 789 2.06 -8.98 19.66
N ALA A 790 3.14 -9.26 18.92
CA ALA A 790 3.15 -10.31 17.92
C ALA A 790 3.66 -11.62 18.53
N SER A 791 2.88 -12.69 18.39
CA SER A 791 3.33 -14.07 18.66
C SER A 791 3.23 -14.90 17.37
N PRO A 792 4.11 -14.66 16.37
CA PRO A 792 3.93 -15.23 15.04
C PRO A 792 4.00 -16.75 15.09
N VAL A 793 3.01 -17.42 14.51
CA VAL A 793 2.89 -18.88 14.49
C VAL A 793 3.67 -19.45 13.30
N GLY A 794 4.55 -20.40 13.60
CA GLY A 794 5.34 -21.10 12.59
C GLY A 794 4.56 -22.19 11.86
N LEU A 795 4.85 -22.36 10.57
CA LEU A 795 4.26 -23.39 9.73
C LEU A 795 5.33 -24.34 9.16
N LEU A 796 4.97 -25.60 8.90
CA LEU A 796 5.92 -26.67 8.55
C LEU A 796 5.98 -27.01 7.05
N GLY A 797 5.16 -26.38 6.23
CA GLY A 797 4.90 -26.77 4.86
C GLY A 797 4.09 -28.06 4.78
N ALA A 798 2.98 -28.20 5.53
CA ALA A 798 2.17 -29.41 5.53
C ALA A 798 0.67 -29.21 5.79
N ASP A 799 -0.12 -30.19 5.34
CA ASP A 799 -1.51 -30.38 5.79
C ASP A 799 -1.54 -31.51 6.84
N TYR A 800 -2.44 -31.40 7.81
CA TYR A 800 -2.59 -32.35 8.92
C TYR A 800 -3.95 -33.06 8.88
N GLU A 801 -4.00 -34.25 9.47
CA GLU A 801 -5.24 -34.95 9.82
C GLU A 801 -5.06 -35.67 11.16
N VAL A 802 -6.17 -35.97 11.84
CA VAL A 802 -6.16 -36.71 13.11
C VAL A 802 -6.60 -38.15 12.85
N VAL A 803 -5.76 -39.12 13.20
CA VAL A 803 -6.03 -40.56 13.06
C VAL A 803 -5.69 -41.25 14.38
N ASN A 804 -6.67 -41.93 14.99
CA ASN A 804 -6.52 -42.61 16.28
C ASN A 804 -5.92 -41.71 17.37
N ASP A 805 -6.46 -40.49 17.53
CA ASP A 805 -6.00 -39.46 18.49
C ASP A 805 -4.56 -38.97 18.28
N HIS A 806 -3.97 -39.18 17.10
CA HIS A 806 -2.63 -38.69 16.76
C HIS A 806 -2.65 -37.88 15.47
N TYR A 807 -1.77 -36.87 15.40
CA TYR A 807 -1.58 -36.08 14.18
C TYR A 807 -0.78 -36.85 13.14
N ARG A 808 -1.32 -36.94 11.92
CA ARG A 808 -0.66 -37.48 10.74
C ARG A 808 -0.47 -36.39 9.71
N PHE A 809 0.70 -36.35 9.06
CA PHE A 809 0.93 -35.47 7.93
C PHE A 809 0.11 -35.97 6.74
N LYS A 810 -0.99 -35.28 6.41
CA LYS A 810 -1.83 -35.58 5.26
C LYS A 810 -1.12 -35.26 3.95
N ARG A 811 -0.37 -34.14 3.94
CA ARG A 811 0.42 -33.69 2.80
C ARG A 811 1.68 -33.01 3.31
N VAL A 812 2.79 -33.22 2.60
CA VAL A 812 4.03 -32.45 2.79
C VAL A 812 4.30 -31.70 1.49
N PHE A 813 4.39 -30.37 1.54
CA PHE A 813 4.62 -29.54 0.36
C PHE A 813 6.10 -29.57 -0.05
N ASN A 814 6.36 -29.61 -1.36
CA ASN A 814 7.71 -29.53 -1.89
C ASN A 814 8.22 -28.09 -1.83
N GLY A 815 9.38 -27.88 -1.22
CA GLY A 815 10.01 -26.57 -1.14
C GLY A 815 10.80 -26.18 -2.37
N GLU A 816 10.98 -27.08 -3.35
CA GLU A 816 11.94 -26.92 -4.44
C GLU A 816 13.32 -26.53 -3.88
N ASN A 817 13.91 -27.27 -2.94
CA ASN A 817 15.05 -26.86 -2.09
C ASN A 817 16.29 -26.22 -2.79
N PHE A 818 16.38 -26.24 -4.12
CA PHE A 818 17.31 -25.44 -4.92
C PHE A 818 16.92 -23.94 -5.03
N ASN A 819 15.70 -23.58 -4.64
CA ASN A 819 15.09 -22.28 -4.75
C ASN A 819 15.37 -21.47 -3.47
N PRO A 820 16.16 -20.38 -3.52
CA PRO A 820 16.66 -19.73 -2.32
C PRO A 820 15.57 -19.00 -1.53
N SER A 821 14.44 -18.68 -2.16
CA SER A 821 13.32 -17.97 -1.53
C SER A 821 12.18 -18.90 -1.07
N LEU A 822 12.11 -20.13 -1.58
CA LEU A 822 11.04 -21.09 -1.25
C LEU A 822 11.56 -22.16 -0.30
N ARG A 823 11.04 -22.19 0.94
CA ARG A 823 11.49 -23.13 1.97
C ARG A 823 10.33 -23.95 2.49
N ALA A 824 10.36 -25.27 2.30
CA ALA A 824 9.46 -26.20 2.96
C ALA A 824 10.21 -26.93 4.11
N PRO A 825 9.91 -26.60 5.39
CA PRO A 825 10.65 -27.08 6.54
C PRO A 825 10.84 -28.61 6.61
N LEU A 826 9.84 -29.39 6.19
CA LEU A 826 9.86 -30.86 6.29
C LEU A 826 10.61 -31.57 5.16
N THR A 827 10.90 -30.90 4.05
CA THR A 827 11.55 -31.52 2.88
C THR A 827 13.06 -31.29 2.83
N GLY A 828 13.63 -30.65 3.85
CA GLY A 828 15.07 -30.46 3.95
C GLY A 828 15.83 -31.79 3.92
N PRO A 829 17.01 -31.84 3.26
CA PRO A 829 17.85 -33.05 3.29
C PRO A 829 18.11 -33.54 4.72
N GLY A 830 17.86 -34.83 4.98
CA GLY A 830 18.02 -35.44 6.30
C GLY A 830 16.80 -35.37 7.22
N VAL A 831 15.78 -34.56 6.92
CA VAL A 831 14.54 -34.50 7.71
C VAL A 831 13.67 -35.75 7.46
N ASN A 832 13.61 -36.22 6.21
CA ASN A 832 12.98 -37.49 5.80
C ASN A 832 11.51 -37.68 6.27
N VAL A 833 10.75 -36.59 6.50
CA VAL A 833 9.32 -36.67 6.85
C VAL A 833 8.49 -36.74 5.58
N GLN A 834 7.52 -37.64 5.56
CA GLN A 834 6.65 -37.88 4.40
C GLN A 834 5.17 -37.81 4.79
N ALA A 835 4.30 -37.67 3.78
CA ALA A 835 2.87 -37.84 4.00
C ALA A 835 2.61 -39.27 4.52
N GLY A 836 1.78 -39.39 5.56
CA GLY A 836 1.53 -40.65 6.27
C GLY A 836 2.29 -40.79 7.59
N ASP A 837 3.40 -40.07 7.79
CA ASP A 837 4.11 -40.03 9.08
C ASP A 837 3.26 -39.31 10.15
N TYR A 838 3.50 -39.65 11.41
CA TYR A 838 2.85 -39.07 12.58
C TYR A 838 3.76 -38.02 13.24
N LEU A 839 3.16 -36.91 13.65
CA LEU A 839 3.77 -35.90 14.52
C LEU A 839 3.37 -36.22 15.97
N LEU A 840 4.36 -36.59 16.79
CA LEU A 840 4.14 -37.10 18.15
C LEU A 840 4.54 -36.11 19.25
N ALA A 841 5.48 -35.21 18.97
CA ALA A 841 5.85 -34.12 19.88
C ALA A 841 6.50 -32.95 19.12
N VAL A 842 6.37 -31.75 19.68
CA VAL A 842 7.07 -30.52 19.24
C VAL A 842 7.87 -30.00 20.43
N ASN A 843 9.19 -29.82 20.29
CA ASN A 843 10.10 -29.44 21.38
C ASN A 843 9.91 -30.30 22.65
N ASN A 844 9.82 -31.62 22.47
CA ASN A 844 9.56 -32.60 23.53
C ASN A 844 8.21 -32.45 24.26
N ARG A 845 7.30 -31.60 23.77
CA ARG A 845 5.92 -31.50 24.24
C ARG A 845 5.04 -32.42 23.40
N PRO A 846 4.51 -33.54 23.95
CA PRO A 846 3.59 -34.42 23.25
C PRO A 846 2.31 -33.68 22.87
N LEU A 847 1.67 -34.12 21.79
CA LEU A 847 0.39 -33.61 21.32
C LEU A 847 -0.52 -34.76 20.89
N THR A 848 -1.83 -34.59 21.08
CA THR A 848 -2.86 -35.54 20.64
C THR A 848 -3.88 -34.87 19.74
N GLY A 849 -4.87 -35.62 19.25
CA GLY A 849 -5.94 -35.09 18.39
C GLY A 849 -6.85 -34.06 19.07
N ALA A 850 -6.81 -33.96 20.39
CA ALA A 850 -7.56 -32.96 21.17
C ALA A 850 -6.88 -31.57 21.18
N ASP A 851 -5.58 -31.52 20.90
CA ASP A 851 -4.84 -30.26 20.84
C ASP A 851 -5.12 -29.50 19.53
N ASN A 852 -4.87 -28.19 19.50
CA ASN A 852 -4.71 -27.48 18.24
C ASN A 852 -3.21 -27.47 17.86
N VAL A 853 -2.84 -28.20 16.81
CA VAL A 853 -1.43 -28.34 16.35
C VAL A 853 -0.71 -27.01 16.18
N TYR A 854 -1.37 -25.97 15.69
CA TYR A 854 -0.74 -24.67 15.44
C TYR A 854 -0.32 -23.96 16.73
N SER A 855 -1.00 -24.22 17.84
CA SER A 855 -0.63 -23.64 19.15
C SER A 855 0.76 -24.09 19.64
N PHE A 856 1.29 -25.21 19.14
CA PHE A 856 2.63 -25.69 19.48
C PHE A 856 3.73 -24.93 18.71
N PHE A 857 3.36 -24.13 17.73
CA PHE A 857 4.28 -23.36 16.88
C PHE A 857 4.20 -21.85 17.13
N GLU A 858 3.50 -21.41 18.16
CA GLU A 858 3.47 -20.01 18.55
C GLU A 858 4.87 -19.48 18.88
N ASN A 859 5.20 -18.31 18.32
CA ASN A 859 6.51 -17.67 18.46
C ASN A 859 7.69 -18.54 17.98
N THR A 860 7.48 -19.42 16.99
CA THR A 860 8.54 -20.31 16.44
C THR A 860 9.05 -19.92 15.06
N VAL A 861 8.46 -18.91 14.39
CA VAL A 861 8.91 -18.44 13.07
C VAL A 861 10.40 -18.13 13.06
N GLY A 862 11.13 -18.73 12.12
CA GLY A 862 12.58 -18.52 11.96
C GLY A 862 13.45 -19.12 13.07
N LYS A 863 12.85 -19.79 14.06
CA LYS A 863 13.57 -20.44 15.16
C LYS A 863 13.68 -21.94 14.93
N GLN A 864 14.80 -22.52 15.36
CA GLN A 864 15.00 -23.95 15.33
C GLN A 864 14.09 -24.64 16.36
N LEU A 865 13.44 -25.73 15.96
CA LEU A 865 12.69 -26.60 16.87
C LEU A 865 12.90 -28.08 16.53
N THR A 866 12.59 -28.95 17.48
CA THR A 866 12.65 -30.40 17.30
C THR A 866 11.24 -30.97 17.14
N LEU A 867 11.08 -31.91 16.21
CA LEU A 867 9.86 -32.69 16.02
C LEU A 867 10.16 -34.14 16.33
N THR A 868 9.33 -34.80 17.12
CA THR A 868 9.34 -36.26 17.24
C THR A 868 8.35 -36.83 16.23
N VAL A 869 8.84 -37.64 15.30
CA VAL A 869 8.05 -38.19 14.18
C VAL A 869 8.21 -39.71 14.09
N ASN A 870 7.19 -40.40 13.56
CA ASN A 870 7.25 -41.84 13.34
C ASN A 870 6.31 -42.30 12.23
N ASP A 871 6.51 -43.47 11.64
CA ASP A 871 5.60 -44.07 10.65
C ASP A 871 4.34 -44.68 11.30
N LYS A 872 4.30 -44.71 12.64
CA LYS A 872 3.22 -45.26 13.49
C LYS A 872 2.79 -44.24 14.55
N PRO A 873 1.55 -44.32 15.05
CA PRO A 873 1.07 -43.49 16.16
C PRO A 873 1.62 -44.00 17.51
N SER A 874 2.94 -44.03 17.67
CA SER A 874 3.61 -44.51 18.88
C SER A 874 4.98 -43.89 19.04
N MET A 875 5.37 -43.59 20.29
CA MET A 875 6.72 -43.14 20.64
C MET A 875 7.78 -44.23 20.40
N GLN A 876 7.38 -45.51 20.32
CA GLN A 876 8.32 -46.60 20.08
C GLN A 876 8.85 -46.56 18.65
N GLY A 877 10.17 -46.41 18.51
CA GLY A 877 10.82 -46.28 17.20
C GLY A 877 10.72 -44.88 16.59
N ALA A 878 10.14 -43.91 17.32
CA ALA A 878 10.11 -42.52 16.89
C ALA A 878 11.52 -41.94 16.80
N ARG A 879 11.69 -40.98 15.89
CA ARG A 879 12.95 -40.27 15.66
C ARG A 879 12.73 -38.77 15.80
N GLU A 880 13.77 -38.08 16.23
CA GLU A 880 13.77 -36.63 16.31
C GLU A 880 14.31 -36.03 15.01
N VAL A 881 13.67 -34.97 14.54
CA VAL A 881 14.15 -34.14 13.43
C VAL A 881 14.16 -32.68 13.83
N THR A 882 15.12 -31.94 13.29
CA THR A 882 15.22 -30.49 13.50
C THR A 882 14.73 -29.76 12.28
N VAL A 883 13.86 -28.76 12.48
CA VAL A 883 13.35 -27.91 11.40
C VAL A 883 13.33 -26.45 11.84
N VAL A 884 13.13 -25.55 10.88
CA VAL A 884 12.89 -24.12 11.12
C VAL A 884 11.57 -23.76 10.44
N PRO A 885 10.50 -23.46 11.18
CA PRO A 885 9.22 -23.08 10.61
C PRO A 885 9.26 -21.77 9.83
N VAL A 886 8.37 -21.67 8.84
CA VAL A 886 8.15 -20.46 8.02
C VAL A 886 6.93 -19.67 8.53
N ALA A 887 6.88 -18.37 8.25
CA ALA A 887 5.76 -17.51 8.65
C ALA A 887 4.49 -17.72 7.81
N SER A 888 4.63 -18.26 6.60
CA SER A 888 3.52 -18.48 5.67
C SER A 888 3.83 -19.66 4.74
N GLU A 889 2.80 -20.42 4.40
CA GLU A 889 2.85 -21.49 3.41
C GLU A 889 2.16 -21.11 2.08
N ALA A 890 1.66 -19.88 1.94
CA ALA A 890 0.86 -19.46 0.78
C ALA A 890 1.59 -19.73 -0.55
N THR A 891 2.88 -19.39 -0.65
CA THR A 891 3.69 -19.67 -1.84
C THR A 891 3.91 -21.17 -2.07
N LEU A 892 4.11 -21.97 -1.02
CA LEU A 892 4.25 -23.43 -1.14
C LEU A 892 2.96 -24.06 -1.70
N ARG A 893 1.81 -23.66 -1.16
CA ARG A 893 0.49 -24.11 -1.60
C ARG A 893 0.24 -23.72 -3.05
N ARG A 894 0.53 -22.47 -3.41
CA ARG A 894 0.40 -21.96 -4.78
C ARG A 894 1.29 -22.70 -5.77
N ILE A 895 2.59 -22.85 -5.49
CA ILE A 895 3.50 -23.59 -6.38
C ILE A 895 3.04 -25.03 -6.54
N ALA A 896 2.59 -25.68 -5.46
CA ALA A 896 2.07 -27.04 -5.53
C ALA A 896 0.81 -27.15 -6.40
N TRP A 897 -0.07 -26.14 -6.38
CA TRP A 897 -1.24 -26.05 -7.26
C TRP A 897 -0.85 -25.79 -8.72
N VAL A 898 0.01 -24.79 -8.99
CA VAL A 898 0.51 -24.45 -10.34
C VAL A 898 1.19 -25.65 -11.00
N GLU A 899 2.11 -26.30 -10.29
CA GLU A 899 2.81 -27.48 -10.80
C GLU A 899 1.88 -28.69 -10.98
N GLY A 900 0.85 -28.80 -10.13
CA GLY A 900 -0.22 -29.78 -10.30
C GLY A 900 -0.97 -29.58 -11.62
N ASN A 901 -1.40 -28.36 -11.89
CA ASN A 901 -2.09 -27.99 -13.12
C ASN A 901 -1.20 -28.16 -14.35
N ARG A 902 0.07 -27.74 -14.28
CA ARG A 902 1.02 -27.92 -15.39
C ARG A 902 1.17 -29.39 -15.77
N ARG A 903 1.37 -30.28 -14.78
CA ARG A 903 1.44 -31.73 -15.03
C ARG A 903 0.13 -32.29 -15.59
N LYS A 904 -1.02 -31.82 -15.09
CA LYS A 904 -2.34 -32.22 -15.59
C LYS A 904 -2.53 -31.83 -17.06
N VAL A 905 -2.16 -30.61 -17.45
CA VAL A 905 -2.21 -30.14 -18.85
C VAL A 905 -1.25 -30.95 -19.72
N ASP A 906 -0.03 -31.21 -19.25
CA ASP A 906 0.94 -32.02 -19.99
C ASP A 906 0.40 -33.45 -20.23
N GLU A 907 -0.16 -34.09 -19.20
CA GLU A 907 -0.81 -35.41 -19.30
C GLU A 907 -1.97 -35.42 -20.30
N LEU A 908 -2.95 -34.50 -20.12
CA LEU A 908 -4.17 -34.45 -20.94
C LEU A 908 -3.92 -34.06 -22.39
N THR A 909 -2.81 -33.38 -22.69
CA THR A 909 -2.47 -32.92 -24.03
C THR A 909 -1.34 -33.72 -24.67
N HIS A 910 -0.89 -34.80 -24.01
CA HIS A 910 0.26 -35.61 -24.42
C HIS A 910 1.51 -34.76 -24.67
N GLY A 911 1.77 -33.82 -23.76
CA GLY A 911 2.92 -32.94 -23.75
C GLY A 911 2.92 -31.86 -24.84
N ARG A 912 1.78 -31.58 -25.49
CA ARG A 912 1.71 -30.63 -26.61
C ARG A 912 1.42 -29.18 -26.21
N VAL A 913 0.90 -28.94 -25.01
CA VAL A 913 0.42 -27.61 -24.58
C VAL A 913 1.18 -27.16 -23.34
N ALA A 914 1.66 -25.92 -23.37
CA ALA A 914 2.25 -25.25 -22.21
C ALA A 914 1.15 -24.73 -21.26
N TYR A 915 1.44 -24.70 -19.96
CA TYR A 915 0.60 -24.05 -18.95
C TYR A 915 1.41 -22.99 -18.21
N VAL A 916 0.88 -21.77 -18.14
CA VAL A 916 1.53 -20.61 -17.50
C VAL A 916 0.52 -19.96 -16.58
N TYR A 917 0.83 -19.87 -15.28
CA TYR A 917 -0.01 -19.17 -14.30
C TYR A 917 0.52 -17.76 -14.02
N LEU A 918 -0.37 -16.78 -13.92
CA LEU A 918 -0.06 -15.38 -13.63
C LEU A 918 -0.72 -14.94 -12.30
N PRO A 919 0.04 -14.86 -11.20
CA PRO A 919 -0.52 -14.45 -9.90
C PRO A 919 -0.91 -12.97 -9.83
N ASN A 920 -0.30 -12.12 -10.65
CA ASN A 920 -0.57 -10.69 -10.76
C ASN A 920 0.00 -10.15 -12.08
N THR A 921 -0.20 -8.86 -12.39
CA THR A 921 0.50 -8.16 -13.48
C THR A 921 1.60 -7.25 -12.93
N SER A 922 2.29 -7.72 -11.88
CA SER A 922 3.38 -7.03 -11.20
C SER A 922 4.66 -7.89 -11.25
N ALA A 923 5.66 -7.60 -10.41
CA ALA A 923 6.97 -8.26 -10.40
C ALA A 923 6.88 -9.79 -10.39
N GLU A 924 6.01 -10.33 -9.53
CA GLU A 924 5.85 -11.77 -9.39
C GLU A 924 5.17 -12.40 -10.62
N GLY A 925 4.18 -11.72 -11.22
CA GLY A 925 3.59 -12.11 -12.50
C GLY A 925 4.60 -12.16 -13.63
N TYR A 926 5.47 -11.15 -13.70
CA TYR A 926 6.58 -11.10 -14.64
C TYR A 926 7.54 -12.29 -14.44
N GLU A 927 7.93 -12.59 -13.20
CA GLU A 927 8.78 -13.74 -12.88
C GLU A 927 8.12 -15.08 -13.23
N PHE A 928 6.85 -15.28 -12.86
CA PHE A 928 6.10 -16.50 -13.16
C PHE A 928 5.93 -16.70 -14.67
N PHE A 929 5.57 -15.64 -15.40
CA PHE A 929 5.48 -15.70 -16.85
C PHE A 929 6.82 -16.14 -17.45
N ASN A 930 7.92 -15.48 -17.11
CA ASN A 930 9.23 -15.80 -17.66
C ASN A 930 9.67 -17.23 -17.32
N ARG A 931 9.46 -17.66 -16.08
CA ARG A 931 9.80 -19.01 -15.61
C ARG A 931 9.01 -20.09 -16.36
N TYR A 932 7.69 -19.95 -16.45
CA TYR A 932 6.82 -20.99 -17.00
C TYR A 932 6.69 -20.92 -18.52
N TYR A 933 6.68 -19.73 -19.13
CA TYR A 933 6.55 -19.61 -20.58
C TYR A 933 7.82 -20.09 -21.30
N PHE A 934 8.99 -19.57 -20.91
CA PHE A 934 10.24 -19.87 -21.64
C PHE A 934 10.80 -21.27 -21.39
N SER A 935 10.40 -21.93 -20.31
CA SER A 935 10.74 -23.34 -20.06
C SER A 935 9.93 -24.34 -20.89
N GLN A 936 8.92 -23.87 -21.63
CA GLN A 936 7.97 -24.70 -22.39
C GLN A 936 7.90 -24.29 -23.87
N LEU A 937 8.99 -23.74 -24.43
CA LEU A 937 9.05 -23.33 -25.84
C LEU A 937 9.01 -24.49 -26.85
N ASP A 938 9.15 -25.73 -26.37
CA ASP A 938 8.97 -26.96 -27.15
C ASP A 938 7.50 -27.31 -27.42
N LYS A 939 6.57 -26.63 -26.73
CA LYS A 939 5.12 -26.88 -26.85
C LYS A 939 4.52 -26.21 -28.09
N GLN A 940 3.42 -26.78 -28.58
CA GLN A 940 2.74 -26.32 -29.79
C GLN A 940 1.69 -25.23 -29.52
N ALA A 941 1.17 -25.15 -28.30
CA ALA A 941 0.14 -24.20 -27.88
C ALA A 941 0.36 -23.81 -26.41
N VAL A 942 -0.38 -22.82 -25.91
CA VAL A 942 -0.28 -22.37 -24.51
C VAL A 942 -1.63 -22.04 -23.88
N ILE A 943 -1.82 -22.45 -22.64
CA ILE A 943 -2.86 -21.96 -21.74
C ILE A 943 -2.24 -20.93 -20.79
N ILE A 944 -2.78 -19.71 -20.80
CA ILE A 944 -2.43 -18.64 -19.86
C ILE A 944 -3.50 -18.59 -18.78
N ASP A 945 -3.15 -18.94 -17.55
CA ASP A 945 -4.06 -18.96 -16.42
C ASP A 945 -3.96 -17.66 -15.63
N GLU A 946 -4.92 -16.78 -15.86
CA GLU A 946 -5.07 -15.44 -15.28
C GLU A 946 -6.04 -15.44 -14.09
N ARG A 947 -6.53 -16.62 -13.66
CA ARG A 947 -7.42 -16.72 -12.51
C ARG A 947 -6.72 -16.21 -11.24
N PHE A 948 -7.46 -15.48 -10.42
CA PHE A 948 -6.95 -14.87 -9.18
C PHE A 948 -5.83 -13.82 -9.36
N ASN A 949 -5.60 -13.33 -10.58
CA ASN A 949 -4.60 -12.31 -10.85
C ASN A 949 -4.85 -11.03 -10.03
N GLY A 950 -3.87 -10.63 -9.23
CA GLY A 950 -3.93 -9.48 -8.33
C GLY A 950 -3.91 -8.09 -8.96
N GLY A 951 -3.70 -7.99 -10.26
CA GLY A 951 -3.47 -6.72 -10.95
C GLY A 951 -2.07 -6.17 -10.72
N GLY A 952 -1.89 -4.88 -10.98
CA GLY A 952 -0.58 -4.23 -11.05
C GLY A 952 -0.49 -3.33 -12.26
N PHE A 953 0.49 -3.60 -13.11
CA PHE A 953 0.80 -2.83 -14.31
C PHE A 953 -0.06 -3.31 -15.49
N VAL A 954 -0.04 -2.56 -16.60
CA VAL A 954 -0.57 -3.04 -17.87
C VAL A 954 0.38 -4.10 -18.42
N ALA A 955 -0.12 -5.31 -18.67
CA ALA A 955 0.68 -6.47 -19.10
C ALA A 955 1.06 -6.45 -20.59
N ASP A 956 1.46 -5.30 -21.11
CA ASP A 956 1.92 -5.07 -22.50
C ASP A 956 3.04 -6.02 -22.91
N TYR A 957 4.03 -6.25 -22.04
CA TYR A 957 5.14 -7.19 -22.25
C TYR A 957 4.66 -8.62 -22.58
N ILE A 958 3.70 -9.14 -21.81
CA ILE A 958 3.14 -10.49 -22.03
C ILE A 958 2.37 -10.53 -23.35
N LEU A 959 1.52 -9.53 -23.59
CA LEU A 959 0.73 -9.44 -24.82
C LEU A 959 1.62 -9.35 -26.06
N ASP A 960 2.74 -8.62 -25.98
CA ASP A 960 3.70 -8.49 -27.06
C ASP A 960 4.43 -9.80 -27.33
N LEU A 961 4.81 -10.55 -26.31
CA LEU A 961 5.41 -11.89 -26.47
C LEU A 961 4.44 -12.90 -27.08
N LEU A 962 3.19 -12.89 -26.64
CA LEU A 962 2.16 -13.77 -27.18
C LEU A 962 1.80 -13.41 -28.63
N ASN A 963 1.92 -12.15 -29.05
CA ASN A 963 1.51 -11.69 -30.38
C ASN A 963 2.64 -11.71 -31.44
N ARG A 964 3.82 -12.27 -31.14
CA ARG A 964 4.95 -12.27 -32.08
C ARG A 964 4.67 -13.14 -33.31
N PRO A 965 4.76 -12.59 -34.54
CA PRO A 965 4.69 -13.40 -35.74
C PRO A 965 6.00 -14.19 -35.96
N LEU A 966 5.90 -15.33 -36.62
CA LEU A 966 7.07 -16.06 -37.12
C LEU A 966 7.61 -15.32 -38.35
N LEU A 967 8.85 -14.83 -38.27
CA LEU A 967 9.47 -14.06 -39.35
C LEU A 967 10.36 -14.93 -40.23
N SER A 968 11.16 -15.82 -39.63
CA SER A 968 12.08 -16.67 -40.37
C SER A 968 12.51 -17.92 -39.60
N TYR A 969 13.17 -18.82 -40.32
CA TYR A 969 13.95 -19.94 -39.77
C TYR A 969 15.43 -19.71 -40.04
N TRP A 970 16.27 -20.12 -39.10
CA TRP A 970 17.71 -20.22 -39.24
C TRP A 970 18.11 -21.69 -39.27
N ALA A 971 18.92 -22.06 -40.26
CA ALA A 971 19.46 -23.39 -40.40
C ALA A 971 20.94 -23.39 -39.98
N PRO A 972 21.31 -23.97 -38.82
CA PRO A 972 22.72 -24.19 -38.50
C PRO A 972 23.30 -25.29 -39.40
N ARG A 973 24.63 -25.38 -39.48
CA ARG A 973 25.32 -26.46 -40.22
C ARG A 973 25.04 -27.83 -39.58
N GLU A 974 25.14 -27.90 -38.26
CA GLU A 974 24.77 -29.06 -37.44
C GLU A 974 23.60 -28.69 -36.51
N GLY A 975 22.67 -29.63 -36.31
CA GLY A 975 21.54 -29.46 -35.39
C GLY A 975 20.21 -29.16 -36.10
N GLN A 976 19.23 -28.67 -35.33
CA GLN A 976 17.88 -28.38 -35.82
C GLN A 976 17.73 -26.91 -36.23
N ALA A 977 16.77 -26.63 -37.11
CA ALA A 977 16.38 -25.25 -37.41
C ALA A 977 15.79 -24.57 -36.17
N PHE A 978 16.01 -23.26 -36.05
CA PHE A 978 15.41 -22.44 -35.00
C PHE A 978 14.72 -21.21 -35.59
N THR A 979 13.76 -20.64 -34.88
CA THR A 979 12.91 -19.55 -35.40
C THR A 979 13.45 -18.18 -35.06
N SER A 980 12.99 -17.16 -35.79
CA SER A 980 13.10 -15.76 -35.43
C SER A 980 11.70 -15.13 -35.36
N PRO A 981 11.29 -14.57 -34.22
CA PRO A 981 11.93 -14.67 -32.89
C PRO A 981 12.08 -16.12 -32.38
N GLY A 982 13.15 -16.42 -31.64
CA GLY A 982 13.40 -17.78 -31.14
C GLY A 982 12.60 -18.17 -29.89
N ALA A 983 12.16 -17.17 -29.13
CA ALA A 983 11.50 -17.37 -27.83
C ALA A 983 9.99 -17.14 -27.95
N SER A 984 9.28 -17.99 -28.69
CA SER A 984 7.83 -17.85 -28.96
C SER A 984 7.13 -19.19 -29.18
N ILE A 985 5.90 -19.30 -28.67
CA ILE A 985 4.95 -20.38 -28.97
C ILE A 985 3.95 -19.88 -30.03
N TYR A 986 4.08 -20.38 -31.25
CA TYR A 986 3.35 -19.86 -32.42
C TYR A 986 1.93 -20.41 -32.61
N GLY A 987 1.59 -21.55 -31.99
CA GLY A 987 0.25 -22.11 -32.14
C GLY A 987 -0.81 -21.45 -31.24
N PRO A 988 -1.98 -22.09 -31.09
CA PRO A 988 -3.13 -21.53 -30.40
C PRO A 988 -2.86 -21.11 -28.95
N LYS A 989 -3.61 -20.13 -28.48
CA LYS A 989 -3.59 -19.64 -27.10
C LYS A 989 -5.00 -19.69 -26.52
N VAL A 990 -5.11 -20.08 -25.26
CA VAL A 990 -6.36 -20.00 -24.49
C VAL A 990 -6.05 -19.31 -23.17
N MET A 991 -6.94 -18.43 -22.71
CA MET A 991 -6.80 -17.75 -21.42
C MET A 991 -7.88 -18.22 -20.44
N LEU A 992 -7.49 -18.51 -19.20
CA LEU A 992 -8.42 -18.78 -18.10
C LEU A 992 -8.59 -17.52 -17.25
N VAL A 993 -9.82 -17.14 -16.92
CA VAL A 993 -10.14 -15.99 -16.05
C VAL A 993 -11.20 -16.36 -15.01
N ASN A 994 -11.25 -15.63 -13.91
CA ASN A 994 -12.32 -15.75 -12.91
C ASN A 994 -12.59 -14.41 -12.22
N GLU A 995 -13.54 -14.42 -11.29
CA GLU A 995 -14.05 -13.27 -10.54
C GLU A 995 -12.98 -12.54 -9.70
N PHE A 996 -11.84 -13.18 -9.47
CA PHE A 996 -10.74 -12.65 -8.67
C PHE A 996 -9.62 -12.01 -9.50
N ALA A 997 -9.61 -12.22 -10.82
CA ALA A 997 -8.72 -11.49 -11.72
C ALA A 997 -9.20 -10.04 -11.80
N GLY A 998 -8.34 -9.05 -11.54
CA GLY A 998 -8.78 -7.66 -11.49
C GLY A 998 -7.68 -6.62 -11.74
N SER A 999 -8.06 -5.36 -11.98
CA SER A 999 -7.13 -4.27 -12.27
C SER A 999 -6.29 -4.56 -13.52
N GLY A 1000 -4.97 -4.64 -13.43
CA GLY A 1000 -4.15 -5.11 -14.56
C GLY A 1000 -4.59 -6.48 -15.08
N GLY A 1001 -5.19 -7.33 -14.23
CA GLY A 1001 -5.81 -8.60 -14.62
C GLY A 1001 -7.24 -8.51 -15.18
N ASP A 1002 -7.86 -7.32 -15.17
CA ASP A 1002 -8.96 -7.01 -16.09
C ASP A 1002 -8.42 -6.55 -17.46
N ALA A 1003 -7.35 -5.74 -17.46
CA ALA A 1003 -6.78 -5.19 -18.69
C ALA A 1003 -6.19 -6.29 -19.61
N LEU A 1004 -5.49 -7.27 -19.04
CA LEU A 1004 -4.88 -8.37 -19.79
C LEU A 1004 -5.92 -9.17 -20.64
N PRO A 1005 -7.02 -9.73 -20.09
CA PRO A 1005 -8.03 -10.41 -20.90
C PRO A 1005 -8.74 -9.48 -21.89
N ALA A 1006 -9.01 -8.23 -21.53
CA ALA A 1006 -9.60 -7.26 -22.47
C ALA A 1006 -8.71 -7.06 -23.71
N PHE A 1007 -7.40 -6.90 -23.51
CA PHE A 1007 -6.45 -6.67 -24.60
C PHE A 1007 -6.11 -7.95 -25.35
N PHE A 1008 -6.11 -9.10 -24.67
CA PHE A 1008 -5.97 -10.42 -25.30
C PHE A 1008 -7.09 -10.66 -26.32
N ARG A 1009 -8.34 -10.36 -25.95
CA ARG A 1009 -9.49 -10.37 -26.87
C ARG A 1009 -9.34 -9.36 -27.99
N ARG A 1010 -9.00 -8.10 -27.67
CA ARG A 1010 -8.88 -7.02 -28.67
C ARG A 1010 -7.82 -7.30 -29.73
N ARG A 1011 -6.73 -7.98 -29.36
CA ARG A 1011 -5.66 -8.42 -30.29
C ARG A 1011 -5.99 -9.74 -31.01
N GLY A 1012 -7.13 -10.39 -30.71
CA GLY A 1012 -7.56 -11.63 -31.34
C GLY A 1012 -6.63 -12.81 -31.04
N LEU A 1013 -6.03 -12.87 -29.84
CA LEU A 1013 -4.99 -13.85 -29.53
C LEU A 1013 -5.52 -15.27 -29.27
N GLY A 1014 -6.78 -15.42 -28.86
CA GLY A 1014 -7.38 -16.71 -28.55
C GLY A 1014 -8.70 -16.61 -27.79
N THR A 1015 -9.20 -17.75 -27.32
CA THR A 1015 -10.44 -17.85 -26.55
C THR A 1015 -10.21 -17.65 -25.04
N ILE A 1016 -11.12 -16.94 -24.39
CA ILE A 1016 -11.16 -16.72 -22.94
C ILE A 1016 -12.21 -17.65 -22.32
N VAL A 1017 -11.82 -18.43 -21.31
CA VAL A 1017 -12.66 -19.42 -20.62
C VAL A 1017 -12.72 -19.10 -19.13
N GLY A 1018 -13.89 -19.23 -18.49
CA GLY A 1018 -14.02 -19.14 -17.04
C GLY A 1018 -15.18 -18.24 -16.62
N LYS A 1019 -14.95 -17.24 -15.77
CA LYS A 1019 -15.98 -16.32 -15.25
C LYS A 1019 -15.56 -14.87 -15.41
N ARG A 1020 -16.55 -13.96 -15.41
CA ARG A 1020 -16.34 -12.51 -15.54
C ARG A 1020 -15.34 -12.04 -14.47
N THR A 1021 -14.39 -11.20 -14.87
CA THR A 1021 -13.37 -10.64 -13.99
C THR A 1021 -13.93 -9.57 -13.02
N TRP A 1022 -13.13 -9.16 -12.05
CA TRP A 1022 -13.52 -8.26 -10.96
C TRP A 1022 -14.07 -6.91 -11.45
N GLY A 1023 -13.49 -6.31 -12.49
CA GLY A 1023 -14.02 -5.08 -13.06
C GLY A 1023 -13.71 -3.81 -12.29
N GLY A 1024 -12.57 -3.74 -11.60
CA GLY A 1024 -12.03 -2.48 -11.08
C GLY A 1024 -10.82 -2.08 -11.90
N LEU A 1025 -10.91 -1.02 -12.70
CA LEU A 1025 -9.85 -0.55 -13.59
C LEU A 1025 -9.79 0.99 -13.68
N VAL A 1026 -9.95 1.63 -12.53
CA VAL A 1026 -9.50 3.01 -12.31
C VAL A 1026 -8.26 2.97 -11.43
N GLY A 1027 -7.13 3.37 -11.99
CA GLY A 1027 -5.84 3.24 -11.33
C GLY A 1027 -5.62 4.22 -10.20
N ILE A 1028 -4.65 3.89 -9.36
CA ILE A 1028 -4.25 4.67 -8.19
C ILE A 1028 -2.84 5.22 -8.32
N SER A 1029 -2.60 6.42 -7.78
CA SER A 1029 -1.31 7.13 -7.85
C SER A 1029 -1.05 7.90 -6.55
N GLY A 1030 0.20 7.97 -6.10
CA GLY A 1030 0.57 8.26 -4.70
C GLY A 1030 -0.26 9.34 -3.99
N TYR A 1031 -0.76 9.02 -2.80
CA TYR A 1031 -1.56 9.90 -1.95
C TYR A 1031 -0.83 10.25 -0.65
N PRO A 1032 -1.06 11.45 -0.09
CA PRO A 1032 -0.57 11.81 1.23
C PRO A 1032 -1.11 10.89 2.33
N THR A 1033 -0.27 10.50 3.30
CA THR A 1033 -0.71 9.79 4.52
C THR A 1033 -1.45 10.73 5.46
N LEU A 1034 -2.44 10.23 6.20
CA LEU A 1034 -3.19 10.97 7.23
C LEU A 1034 -2.33 11.27 8.46
N ILE A 1035 -2.73 12.20 9.32
CA ILE A 1035 -1.90 12.71 10.43
C ILE A 1035 -1.35 11.60 11.34
N ASP A 1036 -2.13 10.56 11.59
CA ASP A 1036 -1.82 9.44 12.48
C ASP A 1036 -1.06 8.28 11.82
N GLY A 1037 -0.81 8.35 10.51
CA GLY A 1037 -0.15 7.31 9.73
C GLY A 1037 -1.10 6.41 8.93
N GLY A 1038 -2.42 6.61 9.06
CA GLY A 1038 -3.40 5.96 8.20
C GLY A 1038 -3.28 6.40 6.75
N SER A 1039 -3.87 5.63 5.84
CA SER A 1039 -3.89 5.93 4.41
C SER A 1039 -5.25 5.65 3.79
N VAL A 1040 -5.55 6.43 2.76
CA VAL A 1040 -6.68 6.22 1.85
C VAL A 1040 -6.17 6.26 0.41
N THR A 1041 -6.92 5.66 -0.52
CA THR A 1041 -6.64 5.77 -1.96
C THR A 1041 -7.78 6.47 -2.68
N SER A 1042 -7.44 7.37 -3.61
CA SER A 1042 -8.40 8.08 -4.45
C SER A 1042 -8.19 7.78 -5.94
N PRO A 1043 -8.98 6.88 -6.54
CA PRO A 1043 -8.80 6.44 -7.93
C PRO A 1043 -8.69 7.62 -8.90
N SER A 1044 -7.53 7.77 -9.55
CA SER A 1044 -7.04 9.05 -10.09
C SER A 1044 -6.83 9.04 -11.60
N PHE A 1045 -6.94 7.88 -12.27
CA PHE A 1045 -6.90 7.78 -13.73
C PHE A 1045 -7.67 6.55 -14.22
N GLY A 1046 -8.68 6.75 -15.07
CA GLY A 1046 -9.45 5.67 -15.67
C GLY A 1046 -8.93 5.23 -17.04
N ILE A 1047 -9.25 4.00 -17.44
CA ILE A 1047 -9.01 3.52 -18.80
C ILE A 1047 -10.15 3.88 -19.75
N TYR A 1048 -9.82 4.26 -20.98
CA TYR A 1048 -10.78 4.36 -22.07
C TYR A 1048 -10.26 3.64 -23.32
N SER A 1049 -11.20 3.15 -24.12
CA SER A 1049 -10.93 2.42 -25.36
C SER A 1049 -10.46 3.35 -26.49
N PRO A 1050 -9.84 2.82 -27.57
CA PRO A 1050 -9.46 3.62 -28.74
C PRO A 1050 -10.61 4.36 -29.44
N ASP A 1051 -11.87 3.91 -29.26
CA ASP A 1051 -13.08 4.60 -29.74
C ASP A 1051 -13.66 5.61 -28.72
N GLY A 1052 -12.93 5.89 -27.64
CA GLY A 1052 -13.23 6.97 -26.70
C GLY A 1052 -14.25 6.64 -25.61
N LYS A 1053 -14.42 5.36 -25.25
CA LYS A 1053 -15.37 4.93 -24.22
C LYS A 1053 -14.65 4.48 -22.96
N TRP A 1054 -15.09 4.97 -21.80
CA TRP A 1054 -14.73 4.37 -20.52
C TRP A 1054 -15.17 2.91 -20.51
N GLU A 1055 -14.28 2.01 -20.09
CA GLU A 1055 -14.53 0.57 -20.14
C GLU A 1055 -14.10 -0.13 -18.86
N ILE A 1056 -14.62 -1.35 -18.67
CA ILE A 1056 -14.25 -2.31 -17.61
C ILE A 1056 -14.70 -1.94 -16.19
N GLU A 1057 -14.56 -0.67 -15.78
CA GLU A 1057 -14.91 -0.23 -14.43
C GLU A 1057 -16.37 -0.56 -14.07
N ASN A 1058 -16.53 -1.17 -12.89
CA ASN A 1058 -17.79 -1.70 -12.35
C ASN A 1058 -18.50 -2.73 -13.25
N GLN A 1059 -17.81 -3.34 -14.21
CA GLN A 1059 -18.40 -4.31 -15.16
C GLN A 1059 -17.56 -5.57 -15.32
N GLY A 1060 -16.23 -5.44 -15.40
CA GLY A 1060 -15.32 -6.55 -15.67
C GLY A 1060 -15.33 -7.01 -17.13
N VAL A 1061 -14.55 -8.04 -17.39
CA VAL A 1061 -14.35 -8.65 -18.71
C VAL A 1061 -15.05 -10.00 -18.69
N PRO A 1062 -16.14 -10.20 -19.48
CA PRO A 1062 -16.77 -11.51 -19.58
C PRO A 1062 -15.82 -12.49 -20.28
N PRO A 1063 -15.90 -13.80 -20.01
CA PRO A 1063 -15.24 -14.82 -20.82
C PRO A 1063 -15.97 -15.01 -22.15
N ASP A 1064 -15.35 -15.68 -23.12
CA ASP A 1064 -16.03 -16.13 -24.34
C ASP A 1064 -16.82 -17.43 -24.07
N ILE A 1065 -16.34 -18.25 -23.12
CA ILE A 1065 -17.02 -19.46 -22.62
C ILE A 1065 -17.14 -19.35 -21.10
N ASP A 1066 -18.37 -19.18 -20.61
CA ASP A 1066 -18.68 -19.14 -19.18
C ASP A 1066 -18.69 -20.55 -18.58
N VAL A 1067 -17.96 -20.75 -17.47
CA VAL A 1067 -17.80 -22.03 -16.78
C VAL A 1067 -17.75 -21.82 -15.26
N ASP A 1068 -18.80 -22.28 -14.57
CA ASP A 1068 -18.88 -22.26 -13.11
C ASP A 1068 -18.02 -23.31 -12.40
N VAL A 1069 -17.71 -23.03 -11.14
CA VAL A 1069 -16.95 -23.92 -10.24
C VAL A 1069 -17.87 -24.43 -9.12
N LEU A 1070 -18.80 -25.31 -9.48
CA LEU A 1070 -19.79 -25.86 -8.54
C LEU A 1070 -19.15 -26.83 -7.53
N PRO A 1071 -19.64 -26.91 -6.28
CA PRO A 1071 -19.10 -27.82 -5.25
C PRO A 1071 -19.04 -29.29 -5.68
N ALA A 1072 -20.14 -29.85 -6.20
CA ALA A 1072 -20.17 -31.24 -6.69
C ALA A 1072 -19.17 -31.51 -7.83
N ALA A 1073 -18.87 -30.50 -8.66
CA ALA A 1073 -17.94 -30.63 -9.77
C ALA A 1073 -16.46 -30.66 -9.31
N THR A 1074 -16.16 -30.19 -8.10
CA THR A 1074 -14.79 -30.04 -7.58
C THR A 1074 -14.42 -31.02 -6.46
N GLN A 1075 -15.37 -31.83 -5.98
CA GLN A 1075 -15.24 -32.73 -4.83
C GLN A 1075 -14.03 -33.70 -4.85
N ASN A 1076 -13.49 -34.00 -6.03
CA ASN A 1076 -12.34 -34.89 -6.22
C ASN A 1076 -11.07 -34.17 -6.71
N GLY A 1077 -10.98 -32.85 -6.49
CA GLY A 1077 -9.89 -32.02 -7.00
C GLY A 1077 -9.96 -31.77 -8.52
N ALA A 1078 -11.14 -31.94 -9.12
CA ALA A 1078 -11.35 -31.61 -10.52
C ALA A 1078 -11.48 -30.09 -10.69
N ASP A 1079 -10.98 -29.58 -11.82
CA ASP A 1079 -11.03 -28.17 -12.20
C ASP A 1079 -11.81 -28.05 -13.53
N PRO A 1080 -13.11 -27.70 -13.49
CA PRO A 1080 -13.95 -27.65 -14.70
C PRO A 1080 -13.49 -26.58 -15.69
N GLN A 1081 -12.95 -25.46 -15.21
CA GLN A 1081 -12.46 -24.39 -16.06
C GLN A 1081 -11.20 -24.82 -16.80
N LEU A 1082 -10.22 -25.42 -16.10
CA LEU A 1082 -9.00 -25.95 -16.72
C LEU A 1082 -9.32 -27.07 -17.72
N ALA A 1083 -10.23 -27.98 -17.37
CA ALA A 1083 -10.68 -29.03 -18.28
C ALA A 1083 -11.27 -28.45 -19.57
N LYS A 1084 -12.08 -27.39 -19.45
CA LYS A 1084 -12.64 -26.71 -20.63
C LYS A 1084 -11.56 -26.00 -21.45
N ALA A 1085 -10.59 -25.34 -20.83
CA ALA A 1085 -9.48 -24.73 -21.57
C ALA A 1085 -8.64 -25.77 -22.34
N VAL A 1086 -8.40 -26.95 -21.74
CA VAL A 1086 -7.72 -28.08 -22.41
C VAL A 1086 -8.53 -28.58 -23.61
N GLU A 1087 -9.85 -28.71 -23.47
CA GLU A 1087 -10.73 -29.08 -24.59
C GLU A 1087 -10.63 -28.07 -25.74
N VAL A 1088 -10.73 -26.77 -25.43
CA VAL A 1088 -10.69 -25.69 -26.43
C VAL A 1088 -9.34 -25.64 -27.14
N VAL A 1089 -8.23 -25.64 -26.40
CA VAL A 1089 -6.90 -25.53 -27.02
C VAL A 1089 -6.56 -26.74 -27.89
N LEU A 1090 -7.02 -27.95 -27.53
CA LEU A 1090 -6.86 -29.14 -28.35
C LEU A 1090 -7.70 -29.07 -29.63
N SER A 1091 -8.93 -28.55 -29.54
CA SER A 1091 -9.78 -28.27 -30.71
C SER A 1091 -9.12 -27.26 -31.64
N ASP A 1092 -8.55 -26.18 -31.10
CA ASP A 1092 -7.87 -25.17 -31.91
C ASP A 1092 -6.57 -25.68 -32.51
N LEU A 1093 -5.84 -26.56 -31.81
CA LEU A 1093 -4.66 -27.23 -32.36
C LEU A 1093 -4.99 -28.13 -33.55
N GLN A 1094 -6.20 -28.71 -33.61
CA GLN A 1094 -6.65 -29.47 -34.79
C GLN A 1094 -6.91 -28.55 -35.99
N LYS A 1095 -7.45 -27.35 -35.74
CA LYS A 1095 -7.72 -26.36 -36.78
C LYS A 1095 -6.44 -25.67 -37.27
N GLN A 1096 -5.54 -25.36 -36.35
CA GLN A 1096 -4.32 -24.60 -36.59
C GLN A 1096 -3.18 -25.18 -35.76
N SER A 1097 -2.40 -26.09 -36.35
CA SER A 1097 -1.18 -26.60 -35.74
C SER A 1097 0.04 -25.85 -36.30
N PHE A 1098 0.90 -25.37 -35.41
CA PHE A 1098 2.25 -24.97 -35.80
C PHE A 1098 3.06 -26.22 -36.12
N LYS A 1099 3.56 -26.32 -37.35
CA LYS A 1099 4.46 -27.38 -37.79
C LYS A 1099 5.79 -26.74 -38.21
N PRO A 1100 6.90 -27.05 -37.52
CA PRO A 1100 8.22 -26.57 -37.94
C PRO A 1100 8.52 -26.98 -39.39
N LEU A 1101 9.09 -26.06 -40.17
CA LEU A 1101 9.56 -26.36 -41.52
C LEU A 1101 10.93 -27.07 -41.46
N ALA A 1102 11.16 -28.00 -42.38
CA ALA A 1102 12.46 -28.62 -42.55
C ALA A 1102 13.49 -27.64 -43.13
N ILE A 1103 14.77 -27.87 -42.85
CA ILE A 1103 15.86 -27.10 -43.48
C ILE A 1103 15.77 -27.28 -45.01
N PRO A 1104 15.72 -26.19 -45.80
CA PRO A 1104 15.68 -26.29 -47.26
C PRO A 1104 16.90 -27.04 -47.80
N VAL A 1105 16.66 -27.98 -48.72
CA VAL A 1105 17.73 -28.76 -49.38
C VAL A 1105 18.50 -27.93 -50.41
N GLN A 1106 17.85 -26.90 -50.97
CA GLN A 1106 18.45 -26.04 -51.98
C GLN A 1106 19.20 -24.88 -51.33
N HIS A 1107 20.52 -24.86 -51.49
CA HIS A 1107 21.39 -23.76 -51.06
C HIS A 1107 21.53 -22.71 -52.17
N PRO A 1108 21.86 -21.44 -51.84
CA PRO A 1108 22.21 -20.44 -52.83
C PRO A 1108 23.32 -20.97 -53.72
N THR A 1109 23.08 -21.03 -55.03
CA THR A 1109 24.11 -21.43 -55.98
C THR A 1109 25.14 -20.32 -56.09
N ARG A 1110 26.42 -20.70 -56.24
CA ARG A 1110 27.47 -19.73 -56.59
C ARG A 1110 27.04 -19.10 -57.91
N ALA A 1111 26.83 -17.78 -57.92
CA ALA A 1111 26.54 -17.06 -59.16
C ALA A 1111 27.57 -17.50 -60.20
N VAL A 1112 27.10 -18.12 -61.30
CA VAL A 1112 27.97 -18.45 -62.41
C VAL A 1112 28.40 -17.10 -62.97
N ALA A 1113 29.70 -16.80 -62.92
CA ALA A 1113 30.22 -15.61 -63.58
C ALA A 1113 29.91 -15.74 -65.07
N GLU A 1114 29.12 -14.80 -65.61
CA GLU A 1114 29.05 -14.59 -67.06
C GLU A 1114 30.39 -14.09 -67.61
#